data_AF-A0A1I4VUM5-F1
#
_entry.id   AF-A0A1I4VUM5-F1
#
_cell.length_a   1.000
_cell.length_b   1.000
_cell.length_c   1.000
_cell.angle_alpha   90.00
_cell.angle_beta   90.00
_cell.angle_gamma   90.00
#
_symmetry.space_group_name_H-M   'P 1'
#
loop_
_entity.id
_entity.type
_entity.pdbx_description
1 polymer ?
#
loop_
_entity_poly.entity_id
_entity_poly.type
_entity_poly.pdbx_seq_one_letter_code
_entity_poly.pdbx_strand_id
1 'polypeptide(L)'
;MTVPGASFMLGSLTVVPPAMKKLLSTLLFALVLPVHAKVDLPAVLEAARSHNTPQLARLMEKSQGDLLEMYPRYYWLSDRIRTLSAVEVADFFTRYPDTPLAERFRAEWLKELGRRQDWPAYVAEYPKLEKPATELQCYQAQAGLALGQRPVLLQAKPLWLTGQGLPLACAPVFDALFAQGLLNTEDAWKRIRLALFDDNTELAAQIAARVGSPAALSAKNLAGLRQQPARGGQQAAESRAGREAALYALSRLARNDPEQAAKLLSGMESHWPEADRRYGWRVIGVLAAKRHHPQANAWLAHAGAGGMNAESRAWAIRAGLRAGDWRGVLARIDALPDTERKETVWRYWRARALRELGRTVEANQLFSNITNGDEFYSLLAREELGTVLSTPAVQYRASEDEIRAMMAQPGVKRAFALLQQNWRTEAIREWNWAMRGLSDQMLIAAAEGARRERWHDRAIYAADRTKQLHNYELRYLTPYRDIVEKRARAEGLDPAWVYGLMRQESRFISDAKSGVGARGLMQLMPATARWVAKKLGWKKFDLNNVNEISNNVALGSHYLGEVWKKLGSSQVLASAGYNAGPGRARAWQADRPLEAAVYIENIPFTETRDYVKKVMANAMHYAPDFGSNSTSLKARIGTIPAKGGSVNNLP
;
A
#
# COMPACT_ATOMS: atom_id res chain seq x y z
N MET A 1 -71.78 -76.36 -11.60
CA MET A 1 -70.94 -76.98 -12.65
C MET A 1 -69.49 -76.89 -12.22
N THR A 2 -68.91 -78.06 -11.90
CA THR A 2 -67.48 -78.45 -11.99
C THR A 2 -66.38 -77.55 -11.39
N VAL A 3 -66.10 -77.79 -10.11
CA VAL A 3 -64.86 -78.26 -9.42
C VAL A 3 -63.67 -78.77 -10.33
N PRO A 4 -62.45 -79.11 -9.84
CA PRO A 4 -61.25 -78.29 -9.50
C PRO A 4 -59.89 -78.93 -9.98
N GLY A 5 -58.75 -78.51 -9.38
CA GLY A 5 -57.55 -79.35 -9.14
C GLY A 5 -56.46 -79.27 -10.21
N ALA A 6 -55.18 -79.57 -9.99
CA ALA A 6 -54.40 -79.99 -8.83
C ALA A 6 -52.91 -79.98 -9.26
N SER A 7 -52.02 -80.07 -8.27
CA SER A 7 -50.56 -80.22 -8.36
C SER A 7 -50.05 -81.42 -9.19
N PHE A 8 -48.74 -81.40 -9.51
CA PHE A 8 -47.69 -82.44 -9.33
C PHE A 8 -46.61 -82.24 -10.44
N MET A 9 -45.36 -81.85 -10.13
CA MET A 9 -44.22 -82.62 -9.56
C MET A 9 -43.35 -83.33 -10.62
N LEU A 10 -42.06 -83.42 -10.25
CA LEU A 10 -41.00 -84.36 -10.69
C LEU A 10 -40.08 -83.95 -11.85
N GLY A 11 -38.78 -84.04 -11.57
CA GLY A 11 -37.74 -83.97 -12.58
C GLY A 11 -36.33 -83.73 -12.02
N SER A 12 -35.88 -84.57 -11.11
CA SER A 12 -34.52 -84.60 -10.53
C SER A 12 -33.48 -85.25 -11.45
N LEU A 13 -32.27 -84.65 -11.47
CA LEU A 13 -30.92 -85.24 -11.53
C LEU A 13 -30.52 -86.22 -12.67
N THR A 14 -29.43 -85.89 -13.40
CA THR A 14 -28.24 -86.74 -13.73
C THR A 14 -27.36 -86.05 -14.82
N VAL A 15 -26.14 -85.57 -14.54
CA VAL A 15 -24.79 -86.22 -14.53
C VAL A 15 -24.11 -86.30 -15.94
N VAL A 16 -23.21 -85.35 -16.36
CA VAL A 16 -21.69 -85.42 -16.49
C VAL A 16 -21.18 -85.70 -17.95
N PRO A 17 -19.98 -85.31 -18.47
CA PRO A 17 -19.21 -84.04 -18.67
C PRO A 17 -18.64 -83.97 -20.16
N PRO A 18 -17.40 -83.52 -20.52
CA PRO A 18 -16.57 -82.34 -20.24
C PRO A 18 -16.21 -81.52 -21.53
N ALA A 19 -15.38 -80.48 -21.33
CA ALA A 19 -14.38 -79.93 -22.26
C ALA A 19 -14.67 -78.58 -22.98
N MET A 20 -14.11 -77.53 -22.36
CA MET A 20 -13.10 -76.65 -22.98
C MET A 20 -13.46 -75.96 -24.31
N LYS A 21 -13.85 -74.68 -24.27
CA LYS A 21 -12.92 -73.53 -24.36
C LYS A 21 -13.66 -72.19 -24.61
N LYS A 22 -13.40 -71.26 -23.70
CA LYS A 22 -13.12 -69.82 -23.89
C LYS A 22 -14.22 -68.94 -24.54
N LEU A 23 -14.81 -68.04 -23.74
CA LEU A 23 -14.43 -66.62 -23.61
C LEU A 23 -15.59 -65.87 -22.96
N LEU A 24 -15.54 -65.58 -21.66
CA LEU A 24 -16.24 -64.45 -21.03
C LEU A 24 -15.86 -64.39 -19.54
N SER A 25 -14.76 -63.72 -19.27
CA SER A 25 -14.46 -63.16 -17.95
C SER A 25 -14.14 -61.69 -18.18
N THR A 26 -15.19 -60.88 -18.10
CA THR A 26 -15.16 -59.43 -18.02
C THR A 26 -14.27 -59.03 -16.83
N LEU A 27 -13.10 -58.46 -17.13
CA LEU A 27 -12.30 -57.75 -16.15
C LEU A 27 -13.06 -56.47 -15.75
N LEU A 28 -13.57 -56.45 -14.53
CA LEU A 28 -13.92 -55.22 -13.83
C LEU A 28 -12.57 -54.57 -13.41
N PHE A 29 -11.96 -53.78 -14.29
CA PHE A 29 -10.90 -52.86 -13.87
C PHE A 29 -11.57 -51.71 -13.12
N ALA A 30 -11.63 -51.83 -11.79
CA ALA A 30 -11.86 -50.68 -10.93
C ALA A 30 -10.69 -49.71 -11.16
N LEU A 31 -10.96 -48.58 -11.84
CA LEU A 31 -10.08 -47.42 -11.79
C LEU A 31 -10.08 -46.93 -10.33
N VAL A 32 -9.17 -47.46 -9.51
CA VAL A 32 -8.77 -46.81 -8.27
C VAL A 32 -7.95 -45.60 -8.70
N LEU A 33 -8.62 -44.47 -8.93
CA LEU A 33 -7.93 -43.19 -9.00
C LEU A 33 -7.17 -43.04 -7.67
N PRO A 34 -5.84 -42.83 -7.68
CA PRO A 34 -5.13 -42.56 -6.45
C PRO A 34 -5.77 -41.33 -5.82
N VAL A 35 -6.32 -41.51 -4.61
CA VAL A 35 -6.71 -40.40 -3.75
C VAL A 35 -5.40 -39.72 -3.37
N HIS A 36 -5.00 -38.73 -4.16
CA HIS A 36 -3.80 -37.95 -3.88
C HIS A 36 -3.96 -37.30 -2.51
N ALA A 37 -2.99 -37.52 -1.63
CA ALA A 37 -3.03 -36.95 -0.29
C ALA A 37 -2.93 -35.43 -0.40
N LYS A 38 -3.93 -34.72 0.13
CA LYS A 38 -3.95 -33.26 0.19
C LYS A 38 -2.67 -32.77 0.88
N VAL A 39 -1.99 -31.79 0.30
CA VAL A 39 -0.77 -31.20 0.88
C VAL A 39 -1.06 -30.67 2.29
N ASP A 40 -0.30 -31.17 3.28
CA ASP A 40 -0.24 -30.64 4.64
C ASP A 40 0.74 -29.46 4.69
N LEU A 41 0.22 -28.27 4.45
CA LEU A 41 1.03 -27.06 4.42
C LEU A 41 1.68 -26.72 5.79
N PRO A 42 1.00 -26.86 6.95
CA PRO A 42 1.66 -26.75 8.26
C PRO A 42 2.92 -27.61 8.39
N ALA A 43 2.86 -28.89 8.00
CA ALA A 43 4.02 -29.78 8.03
C ALA A 43 5.14 -29.33 7.08
N VAL A 44 4.79 -28.82 5.89
CA VAL A 44 5.77 -28.25 4.95
C VAL A 44 6.50 -27.04 5.56
N LEU A 45 5.76 -26.13 6.20
CA LEU A 45 6.34 -24.94 6.80
C LEU A 45 7.18 -25.24 8.03
N GLU A 46 6.76 -26.20 8.86
CA GLU A 46 7.56 -26.70 9.98
C GLU A 46 8.89 -27.26 9.48
N ALA A 47 8.84 -28.18 8.50
CA ALA A 47 10.04 -28.78 7.92
C ALA A 47 10.96 -27.73 7.26
N ALA A 48 10.38 -26.72 6.60
CA ALA A 48 11.15 -25.61 6.02
C ALA A 48 11.81 -24.73 7.08
N ARG A 49 11.13 -24.43 8.18
CA ARG A 49 11.70 -23.64 9.30
C ARG A 49 12.81 -24.38 10.03
N SER A 50 12.71 -25.71 10.11
CA SER A 50 13.72 -26.54 10.75
C SER A 50 14.83 -27.01 9.80
N HIS A 51 14.85 -26.56 8.54
CA HIS A 51 15.79 -27.02 7.50
C HIS A 51 15.85 -28.56 7.38
N ASN A 52 14.69 -29.22 7.50
CA ASN A 52 14.60 -30.68 7.42
C ASN A 52 14.41 -31.14 5.97
N THR A 53 15.49 -31.11 5.19
CA THR A 53 15.49 -31.47 3.76
C THR A 53 14.91 -32.86 3.48
N PRO A 54 15.23 -33.92 4.25
CA PRO A 54 14.64 -35.25 4.01
C PRO A 54 13.12 -35.27 4.19
N GLN A 55 12.59 -34.53 5.17
CA GLN A 55 11.15 -34.43 5.36
C GLN A 55 10.49 -33.62 4.23
N LEU A 56 11.11 -32.53 3.77
CA LEU A 56 10.64 -31.77 2.62
C LEU A 56 10.60 -32.62 1.34
N ALA A 57 11.60 -33.48 1.11
CA ALA A 57 11.62 -34.41 -0.01
C ALA A 57 10.44 -35.40 0.04
N ARG A 58 10.19 -36.00 1.21
CA ARG A 58 9.04 -36.91 1.41
C ARG A 58 7.70 -36.21 1.19
N LEU A 59 7.54 -35.00 1.72
CA LEU A 59 6.31 -34.20 1.53
C LEU A 59 6.11 -33.84 0.05
N MET A 60 7.18 -33.48 -0.66
CA MET A 60 7.17 -33.23 -2.10
C MET A 60 6.73 -34.47 -2.88
N GLU A 61 7.31 -35.64 -2.62
CA GLU A 61 6.96 -36.88 -3.32
C GLU A 61 5.50 -37.27 -3.10
N LYS A 62 5.01 -37.16 -1.86
CA LYS A 62 3.60 -37.44 -1.52
C LYS A 62 2.61 -36.47 -2.14
N SER A 63 3.05 -35.26 -2.48
CA SER A 63 2.18 -34.20 -3.01
C SER A 63 1.95 -34.25 -4.52
N GLN A 64 2.58 -35.17 -5.25
CA GLN A 64 2.46 -35.21 -6.71
C GLN A 64 1.00 -35.29 -7.17
N GLY A 65 0.60 -34.43 -8.11
CA GLY A 65 -0.76 -34.34 -8.62
C GLY A 65 -1.71 -33.48 -7.79
N ASP A 66 -1.33 -33.06 -6.58
CA ASP A 66 -2.11 -32.12 -5.78
C ASP A 66 -2.05 -30.69 -6.34
N LEU A 67 -3.12 -29.93 -6.19
CA LEU A 67 -3.22 -28.54 -6.64
C LEU A 67 -2.13 -27.63 -6.05
N LEU A 68 -1.63 -27.95 -4.85
CA LEU A 68 -0.63 -27.20 -4.10
C LEU A 68 0.75 -27.89 -4.07
N GLU A 69 1.00 -28.88 -4.92
CA GLU A 69 2.27 -29.62 -5.01
C GLU A 69 3.51 -28.73 -5.19
N MET A 70 3.32 -27.53 -5.75
CA MET A 70 4.37 -26.54 -5.96
C MET A 70 4.99 -26.04 -4.65
N TYR A 71 4.26 -26.05 -3.53
CA TYR A 71 4.71 -25.51 -2.25
C TYR A 71 5.77 -26.40 -1.58
N PRO A 72 5.52 -27.70 -1.32
CA PRO A 72 6.57 -28.62 -0.85
C PRO A 72 7.81 -28.60 -1.74
N ARG A 73 7.63 -28.63 -3.07
CA ARG A 73 8.74 -28.61 -4.03
C ARG A 73 9.55 -27.31 -3.95
N TYR A 74 8.88 -26.17 -3.88
CA TYR A 74 9.53 -24.87 -3.70
C TYR A 74 10.41 -24.85 -2.44
N TYR A 75 9.88 -25.27 -1.29
CA TYR A 75 10.64 -25.25 -0.05
C TYR A 75 11.81 -26.22 -0.07
N TRP A 76 11.63 -27.41 -0.64
CA TRP A 76 12.72 -28.38 -0.82
C TRP A 76 13.86 -27.85 -1.71
N LEU A 77 13.52 -27.22 -2.84
CA LEU A 77 14.53 -26.59 -3.71
C LEU A 77 15.20 -25.40 -3.03
N SER A 78 14.44 -24.55 -2.35
CA SER A 78 14.95 -23.35 -1.68
C SER A 78 15.94 -23.69 -0.57
N ASP A 79 15.69 -24.78 0.18
CA ASP A 79 16.60 -25.28 1.22
C ASP A 79 17.94 -25.75 0.64
N ARG A 80 17.92 -26.24 -0.60
CA ARG A 80 19.10 -26.73 -1.35
C ARG A 80 19.68 -25.73 -2.33
N ILE A 81 19.25 -24.47 -2.33
CA ILE A 81 19.53 -23.51 -3.42
C ILE A 81 21.02 -23.41 -3.79
N ARG A 82 21.92 -23.57 -2.81
CA ARG A 82 23.38 -23.55 -2.98
C ARG A 82 23.98 -24.72 -3.76
N THR A 83 23.25 -25.83 -3.87
CA THR A 83 23.71 -27.07 -4.52
C THR A 83 22.84 -27.48 -5.70
N LEU A 84 21.81 -26.68 -6.05
CA LEU A 84 20.95 -26.96 -7.18
C LEU A 84 21.70 -26.89 -8.51
N SER A 85 21.37 -27.83 -9.39
CA SER A 85 21.74 -27.81 -10.80
C SER A 85 20.82 -26.90 -11.61
N ALA A 86 21.31 -26.43 -12.76
CA ALA A 86 20.48 -25.65 -13.70
C ALA A 86 19.26 -26.44 -14.20
N VAL A 87 19.36 -27.78 -14.28
CA VAL A 87 18.28 -28.67 -14.70
C VAL A 87 17.16 -28.71 -13.66
N GLU A 88 17.48 -28.86 -12.36
CA GLU A 88 16.48 -28.83 -11.28
C GLU A 88 15.72 -27.49 -11.24
N VAL A 89 16.43 -26.37 -11.48
CA VAL A 89 15.82 -25.04 -11.52
C VAL A 89 14.93 -24.88 -12.77
N ALA A 90 15.40 -25.33 -13.94
CA ALA A 90 14.63 -25.27 -15.17
C ALA A 90 13.36 -26.15 -15.12
N ASP A 91 13.44 -27.33 -14.51
CA ASP A 91 12.27 -28.20 -14.26
C ASP A 91 11.18 -27.45 -13.49
N PHE A 92 11.57 -26.77 -12.39
CA PHE A 92 10.62 -26.02 -11.58
C PHE A 92 9.90 -24.92 -12.36
N PHE A 93 10.63 -24.12 -13.13
CA PHE A 93 10.02 -23.04 -13.93
C PHE A 93 9.17 -23.56 -15.09
N THR A 94 9.55 -24.69 -15.67
CA THR A 94 8.79 -25.34 -16.75
C THR A 94 7.49 -25.93 -16.22
N ARG A 95 7.51 -26.49 -15.01
CA ARG A 95 6.33 -27.09 -14.36
C ARG A 95 5.35 -26.05 -13.82
N TYR A 96 5.84 -24.92 -13.30
CA TYR A 96 5.00 -23.86 -12.73
C TYR A 96 5.23 -22.49 -13.38
N PRO A 97 5.01 -22.38 -14.71
CA PRO A 97 5.18 -21.12 -15.40
C PRO A 97 4.15 -20.10 -14.89
N ASP A 98 4.55 -18.83 -14.86
CA ASP A 98 3.68 -17.71 -14.49
C ASP A 98 2.90 -17.93 -13.18
N THR A 99 3.63 -18.25 -12.10
CA THR A 99 3.08 -18.33 -10.75
C THR A 99 3.80 -17.37 -9.79
N PRO A 100 3.14 -16.86 -8.74
CA PRO A 100 3.81 -15.98 -7.78
C PRO A 100 4.94 -16.68 -7.01
N LEU A 101 4.87 -18.01 -6.85
CA LEU A 101 5.92 -18.77 -6.20
C LEU A 101 7.12 -18.98 -7.13
N ALA A 102 6.89 -19.18 -8.44
CA ALA A 102 7.96 -19.18 -9.43
C ALA A 102 8.68 -17.83 -9.51
N GLU A 103 7.94 -16.73 -9.46
CA GLU A 103 8.55 -15.39 -9.39
C GLU A 103 9.43 -15.23 -8.14
N ARG A 104 8.94 -15.68 -6.98
CA ARG A 104 9.70 -15.66 -5.74
C ARG A 104 10.96 -16.52 -5.83
N PHE A 105 10.84 -17.74 -6.32
CA PHE A 105 11.98 -18.65 -6.47
C PHE A 105 13.01 -18.11 -7.47
N ARG A 106 12.57 -17.48 -8.57
CA ARG A 106 13.47 -16.80 -9.51
C ARG A 106 14.25 -15.68 -8.85
N ALA A 107 13.61 -14.87 -8.01
CA ALA A 107 14.31 -13.83 -7.27
C ALA A 107 15.36 -14.41 -6.30
N GLU A 108 15.05 -15.51 -5.60
CA GLU A 108 15.99 -16.21 -4.71
C GLU A 108 17.14 -16.84 -5.50
N TRP A 109 16.85 -17.47 -6.64
CA TRP A 109 17.85 -18.05 -7.53
C TRP A 109 18.80 -17.00 -8.11
N LEU A 110 18.27 -15.86 -8.57
CA LEU A 110 19.09 -14.75 -9.04
C LEU A 110 20.03 -14.22 -7.95
N LYS A 111 19.59 -14.15 -6.69
CA LYS A 111 20.50 -13.77 -5.58
C LYS A 111 21.65 -14.75 -5.42
N GLU A 112 21.38 -16.04 -5.56
CA GLU A 112 22.40 -17.09 -5.49
C GLU A 112 23.36 -17.01 -6.69
N LEU A 113 22.86 -16.88 -7.91
CA LEU A 113 23.67 -16.68 -9.11
C LEU A 113 24.56 -15.44 -8.99
N GLY A 114 24.02 -14.33 -8.46
CA GLY A 114 24.77 -13.11 -8.20
C GLY A 114 25.88 -13.29 -7.16
N ARG A 115 25.64 -14.11 -6.12
CA ARG A 115 26.68 -14.49 -5.14
C ARG A 115 27.78 -15.35 -5.77
N ARG A 116 27.42 -16.27 -6.66
CA ARG A 116 28.36 -17.12 -7.41
C ARG A 116 29.10 -16.37 -8.52
N GLN A 117 28.63 -15.16 -8.87
CA GLN A 117 29.08 -14.41 -10.04
C GLN A 117 28.90 -15.18 -11.35
N ASP A 118 27.89 -16.06 -11.42
CA ASP A 118 27.51 -16.77 -12.64
C ASP A 118 26.67 -15.84 -13.52
N TRP A 119 27.35 -14.89 -14.15
CA TRP A 119 26.72 -13.85 -14.95
C TRP A 119 25.97 -14.37 -16.18
N PRO A 120 26.48 -15.36 -16.94
CA PRO A 120 25.72 -15.94 -18.04
C PRO A 120 24.36 -16.50 -17.61
N ALA A 121 24.30 -17.27 -16.52
CA ALA A 121 23.02 -17.76 -15.99
C ALA A 121 22.15 -16.62 -15.44
N TYR A 122 22.77 -15.64 -14.78
CA TYR A 122 22.07 -14.48 -14.21
C TYR A 122 21.32 -13.69 -15.28
N VAL A 123 22.01 -13.31 -16.37
CA VAL A 123 21.41 -12.50 -17.44
C VAL A 123 20.36 -13.27 -18.24
N ALA A 124 20.41 -14.61 -18.24
CA ALA A 124 19.39 -15.44 -18.86
C ALA A 124 18.08 -15.47 -18.05
N GLU A 125 18.16 -15.40 -16.72
CA GLU A 125 16.98 -15.44 -15.84
C GLU A 125 16.43 -14.06 -15.46
N TYR A 126 17.28 -13.03 -15.36
CA TYR A 126 16.87 -11.71 -14.88
C TYR A 126 15.72 -11.06 -15.68
N PRO A 127 15.71 -11.09 -17.03
CA PRO A 127 14.62 -10.50 -17.82
C PRO A 127 13.26 -11.16 -17.63
N LYS A 128 13.22 -12.38 -17.04
CA LYS A 128 11.99 -13.14 -16.77
C LYS A 128 11.34 -12.76 -15.44
N LEU A 129 11.93 -11.82 -14.70
CA LEU A 129 11.41 -11.31 -13.43
C LEU A 129 10.58 -10.04 -13.69
N GLU A 130 9.36 -9.99 -13.16
CA GLU A 130 8.44 -8.86 -13.35
C GLU A 130 8.94 -7.60 -12.63
N LYS A 131 9.43 -7.76 -11.39
CA LYS A 131 9.80 -6.63 -10.51
C LYS A 131 11.07 -6.91 -9.71
N PRO A 132 12.26 -6.67 -10.27
CA PRO A 132 13.53 -6.89 -9.58
C PRO A 132 13.70 -5.95 -8.38
N ALA A 133 14.01 -6.53 -7.22
CA ALA A 133 14.46 -5.78 -6.04
C ALA A 133 15.80 -5.07 -6.32
N THR A 134 16.10 -3.99 -5.59
CA THR A 134 17.32 -3.19 -5.77
C THR A 134 18.61 -4.03 -5.71
N GLU A 135 18.67 -5.03 -4.83
CA GLU A 135 19.81 -5.96 -4.76
C GLU A 135 20.04 -6.69 -6.09
N LEU A 136 18.97 -7.15 -6.75
CA LEU A 136 19.05 -7.81 -8.05
C LEU A 136 19.41 -6.81 -9.15
N GLN A 137 18.89 -5.58 -9.13
CA GLN A 137 19.30 -4.55 -10.08
C GLN A 137 20.81 -4.26 -9.98
N CYS A 138 21.37 -4.29 -8.77
CA CYS A 138 22.81 -4.13 -8.57
C CYS A 138 23.61 -5.36 -9.07
N TYR A 139 23.12 -6.59 -8.87
CA TYR A 139 23.74 -7.76 -9.49
C TYR A 139 23.66 -7.74 -11.03
N GLN A 140 22.56 -7.26 -11.61
CA GLN A 140 22.46 -7.06 -13.07
C GLN A 140 23.51 -6.05 -13.56
N ALA A 141 23.76 -4.97 -12.80
CA ALA A 141 24.81 -4.02 -13.15
C ALA A 141 26.22 -4.57 -12.95
N GLN A 142 26.45 -5.45 -11.96
CA GLN A 142 27.71 -6.21 -11.85
C GLN A 142 27.91 -7.15 -13.05
N ALA A 143 26.87 -7.85 -13.48
CA ALA A 143 26.92 -8.67 -14.70
C ALA A 143 27.28 -7.80 -15.92
N GLY A 144 26.65 -6.63 -16.05
CA GLY A 144 26.96 -5.67 -17.10
C GLY A 144 28.42 -5.19 -17.06
N LEU A 145 28.98 -4.97 -15.86
CA LEU A 145 30.40 -4.64 -15.68
C LEU A 145 31.32 -5.79 -16.11
N ALA A 146 31.05 -7.01 -15.64
CA ALA A 146 31.87 -8.19 -15.93
C ALA A 146 31.84 -8.58 -17.41
N LEU A 147 30.71 -8.38 -18.09
CA LEU A 147 30.50 -8.70 -19.50
C LEU A 147 30.82 -7.52 -20.45
N GLY A 148 31.34 -6.40 -19.95
CA GLY A 148 31.65 -5.22 -20.77
C GLY A 148 30.42 -4.49 -21.35
N GLN A 149 29.23 -4.75 -20.84
CA GLN A 149 27.96 -4.17 -21.29
C GLN A 149 27.68 -2.83 -20.59
N ARG A 150 28.37 -1.77 -21.02
CA ARG A 150 28.22 -0.42 -20.47
C ARG A 150 26.77 0.08 -20.39
N PRO A 151 25.87 -0.16 -21.36
CA PRO A 151 24.47 0.26 -21.24
C PRO A 151 23.75 -0.36 -20.04
N VAL A 152 24.07 -1.60 -19.69
CA VAL A 152 23.48 -2.29 -18.53
C VAL A 152 24.00 -1.69 -17.22
N LEU A 153 25.30 -1.41 -17.14
CA LEU A 153 25.91 -0.72 -15.98
C LEU A 153 25.25 0.64 -15.72
N LEU A 154 24.97 1.41 -16.78
CA LEU A 154 24.38 2.74 -16.68
C LEU A 154 22.95 2.75 -16.10
N GLN A 155 22.21 1.64 -16.22
CA GLN A 155 20.88 1.52 -15.62
C GLN A 155 20.89 1.59 -14.10
N ALA A 156 22.03 1.30 -13.44
CA ALA A 156 22.17 1.42 -12.00
C ALA A 156 22.50 2.84 -11.52
N LYS A 157 22.85 3.77 -12.42
CA LYS A 157 23.20 5.15 -12.04
C LYS A 157 22.12 5.85 -11.20
N PRO A 158 20.80 5.76 -11.52
CA PRO A 158 19.75 6.36 -10.71
C PRO A 158 19.69 5.82 -9.28
N LEU A 159 20.14 4.59 -9.03
CA LEU A 159 20.16 3.98 -7.69
C LEU A 159 21.09 4.73 -6.73
N TRP A 160 22.06 5.49 -7.23
CA TRP A 160 22.98 6.29 -6.41
C TRP A 160 22.26 7.41 -5.66
N LEU A 161 21.22 8.02 -6.25
CA LEU A 161 20.60 9.25 -5.75
C LEU A 161 19.56 8.99 -4.65
N THR A 162 20.03 8.46 -3.53
CA THR A 162 19.23 8.18 -2.32
C THR A 162 19.99 8.50 -1.03
N GLY A 163 19.28 8.99 -0.02
CA GLY A 163 19.81 9.18 1.34
C GLY A 163 19.80 7.90 2.20
N GLN A 164 19.26 6.81 1.66
CA GLN A 164 19.16 5.52 2.33
C GLN A 164 20.38 4.62 2.06
N GLY A 165 20.64 3.71 2.99
CA GLY A 165 21.59 2.61 2.78
C GLY A 165 21.11 1.70 1.65
N LEU A 166 22.07 1.13 0.91
CA LEU A 166 21.79 0.20 -0.20
C LEU A 166 22.39 -1.18 0.10
N PRO A 167 21.88 -2.24 -0.54
CA PRO A 167 22.47 -3.57 -0.42
C PRO A 167 23.96 -3.56 -0.77
N LEU A 168 24.75 -4.42 -0.10
CA LEU A 168 26.19 -4.53 -0.32
C LEU A 168 26.55 -4.83 -1.79
N ALA A 169 25.68 -5.54 -2.52
CA ALA A 169 25.82 -5.79 -3.95
C ALA A 169 25.92 -4.50 -4.80
N CYS A 170 25.50 -3.34 -4.30
CA CYS A 170 25.59 -2.09 -5.03
C CYS A 170 26.96 -1.40 -4.92
N ALA A 171 27.76 -1.72 -3.91
CA ALA A 171 29.07 -1.09 -3.69
C ALA A 171 30.03 -1.21 -4.90
N PRO A 172 30.32 -2.42 -5.43
CA PRO A 172 31.25 -2.57 -6.56
C PRO A 172 30.73 -1.89 -7.84
N VAL A 173 29.42 -1.80 -8.01
CA VAL A 173 28.78 -1.09 -9.14
C VAL A 173 29.10 0.41 -9.07
N PHE A 174 28.94 1.02 -7.89
CA PHE A 174 29.24 2.43 -7.72
C PHE A 174 30.75 2.71 -7.79
N ASP A 175 31.59 1.84 -7.23
CA ASP A 175 33.04 1.92 -7.40
C ASP A 175 33.42 1.99 -8.89
N ALA A 176 32.87 1.10 -9.71
CA ALA A 176 33.09 1.10 -11.15
C ALA A 176 32.54 2.34 -11.85
N LEU A 177 31.35 2.81 -11.49
CA LEU A 177 30.76 4.02 -12.08
C LEU A 177 31.62 5.26 -11.82
N PHE A 178 32.20 5.41 -10.63
CA PHE A 178 33.15 6.50 -10.33
C PHE A 178 34.49 6.30 -11.05
N ALA A 179 35.03 5.09 -11.07
CA ALA A 179 36.29 4.78 -11.76
C ALA A 179 36.21 5.08 -13.27
N GLN A 180 35.03 4.89 -13.88
CA GLN A 180 34.77 5.21 -15.29
C GLN A 180 34.31 6.67 -15.52
N GLY A 181 34.30 7.53 -14.49
CA GLY A 181 33.84 8.91 -14.58
C GLY A 181 32.34 9.09 -14.89
N LEU A 182 31.56 8.01 -14.80
CA LEU A 182 30.11 8.01 -15.03
C LEU A 182 29.34 8.58 -13.83
N LEU A 183 29.92 8.49 -12.63
CA LEU A 183 29.59 9.29 -11.46
C LEU A 183 30.81 10.14 -11.11
N ASN A 184 30.56 11.33 -10.58
CA ASN A 184 31.61 12.28 -10.21
C ASN A 184 31.39 12.86 -8.82
N THR A 185 32.30 13.74 -8.40
CA THR A 185 32.28 14.41 -7.10
C THR A 185 30.96 15.16 -6.84
N GLU A 186 30.34 15.75 -7.86
CA GLU A 186 29.03 16.40 -7.71
C GLU A 186 27.92 15.41 -7.36
N ASP A 187 27.93 14.22 -7.95
CA ASP A 187 26.97 13.17 -7.59
C ASP A 187 27.21 12.65 -6.17
N ALA A 188 28.47 12.60 -5.70
CA ALA A 188 28.78 12.30 -4.31
C ALA A 188 28.20 13.37 -3.36
N TRP A 189 28.37 14.65 -3.67
CA TRP A 189 27.79 15.74 -2.88
C TRP A 189 26.26 15.70 -2.84
N LYS A 190 25.60 15.41 -3.96
CA LYS A 190 24.13 15.23 -3.98
C LYS A 190 23.70 14.12 -3.01
N ARG A 191 24.40 12.99 -3.01
CA ARG A 191 24.08 11.86 -2.12
C ARG A 191 24.38 12.16 -0.65
N ILE A 192 25.49 12.85 -0.36
CA ILE A 192 25.80 13.36 1.00
C ILE A 192 24.64 14.23 1.50
N ARG A 193 24.18 15.19 0.70
CA ARG A 193 23.06 16.07 1.06
C ARG A 193 21.77 15.29 1.33
N LEU A 194 21.46 14.28 0.51
CA LEU A 194 20.30 13.40 0.74
C LEU A 194 20.44 12.59 2.03
N ALA A 195 21.61 12.01 2.29
CA ALA A 195 21.88 11.24 3.50
C ALA A 195 21.76 12.11 4.77
N LEU A 196 22.28 13.34 4.74
CA LEU A 196 22.14 14.30 5.84
C LEU A 196 20.68 14.69 6.08
N PHE A 197 19.91 14.94 5.01
CA PHE A 197 18.49 15.25 5.12
C PHE A 197 17.70 14.13 5.81
N ASP A 198 18.02 12.88 5.45
CA ASP A 198 17.43 11.66 6.02
C ASP A 198 17.99 11.32 7.43
N ASP A 199 18.82 12.18 8.02
CA ASP A 199 19.47 11.98 9.33
C ASP A 199 20.45 10.77 9.36
N ASN A 200 20.91 10.33 8.18
CA ASN A 200 21.85 9.23 7.99
C ASN A 200 23.30 9.76 7.94
N THR A 201 23.79 10.23 9.09
CA THR A 201 25.12 10.82 9.23
C THR A 201 26.26 9.83 8.97
N GLU A 202 26.03 8.55 9.23
CA GLU A 202 27.03 7.51 8.98
C GLU A 202 27.26 7.32 7.47
N LEU A 203 26.18 7.18 6.69
CA LEU A 203 26.29 7.11 5.24
C LEU A 203 26.91 8.37 4.65
N ALA A 204 26.54 9.55 5.14
CA ALA A 204 27.15 10.81 4.70
C ALA A 204 28.67 10.83 4.96
N ALA A 205 29.12 10.39 6.14
CA ALA A 205 30.54 10.27 6.47
C ALA A 205 31.26 9.22 5.61
N GLN A 206 30.62 8.09 5.30
CA GLN A 206 31.18 7.07 4.41
C GLN A 206 31.37 7.60 2.98
N ILE A 207 30.39 8.33 2.44
CA ILE A 207 30.48 8.93 1.10
C ILE A 207 31.52 10.06 1.08
N ALA A 208 31.84 10.70 2.22
CA ALA A 208 32.79 11.80 2.31
C ALA A 208 34.17 11.47 1.74
N ALA A 209 34.57 10.18 1.73
CA ALA A 209 35.79 9.72 1.06
C ALA A 209 35.84 10.06 -0.44
N ARG A 210 34.68 10.12 -1.12
CA ARG A 210 34.56 10.51 -2.54
C ARG A 210 34.72 12.01 -2.78
N VAL A 211 34.79 12.82 -1.72
CA VAL A 211 34.91 14.28 -1.79
C VAL A 211 36.09 14.80 -0.96
N GLY A 212 37.06 13.93 -0.64
CA GLY A 212 38.30 14.30 0.05
C GLY A 212 38.23 14.25 1.58
N SER A 213 37.25 13.56 2.17
CA SER A 213 37.10 13.35 3.61
C SER A 213 37.21 14.62 4.47
N PRO A 214 36.50 15.71 4.13
CA PRO A 214 36.60 16.96 4.89
C PRO A 214 36.16 16.78 6.35
N ALA A 215 36.88 17.40 7.29
CA ALA A 215 36.61 17.28 8.73
C ALA A 215 35.16 17.64 9.12
N ALA A 216 34.55 18.59 8.40
CA ALA A 216 33.15 18.99 8.58
C ALA A 216 32.14 17.84 8.35
N LEU A 217 32.50 16.82 7.55
CA LEU A 217 31.66 15.64 7.31
C LEU A 217 32.13 14.40 8.09
N SER A 218 33.09 14.56 9.01
CA SER A 218 33.49 13.46 9.88
C SER A 218 32.33 12.97 10.75
N ALA A 219 32.28 11.67 11.03
CA ALA A 219 31.25 11.08 11.88
C ALA A 219 31.16 11.78 13.26
N LYS A 220 32.32 12.16 13.83
CA LYS A 220 32.41 12.92 15.09
C LYS A 220 31.72 14.28 14.99
N ASN A 221 32.01 15.05 13.93
CA ASN A 221 31.40 16.38 13.75
C ASN A 221 29.88 16.27 13.54
N LEU A 222 29.43 15.38 12.64
CA LEU A 222 28.01 15.20 12.36
C LEU A 222 27.21 14.72 13.57
N ALA A 223 27.80 13.87 14.43
CA ALA A 223 27.21 13.46 15.70
C ALA A 223 27.06 14.64 16.67
N GLY A 224 28.07 15.51 16.76
CA GLY A 224 28.01 16.74 17.56
C GLY A 224 26.90 17.69 17.08
N LEU A 225 26.79 17.91 15.76
CA LEU A 225 25.73 18.72 15.16
C LEU A 225 24.33 18.15 15.40
N ARG A 226 24.20 16.81 15.41
CA ARG A 226 22.93 16.14 15.72
C ARG A 226 22.45 16.44 17.13
N GLN A 227 23.38 16.52 18.09
CA GLN A 227 23.10 16.79 19.50
C GLN A 227 22.91 18.30 19.78
N GLN A 228 23.70 19.16 19.14
CA GLN A 228 23.71 20.60 19.37
C GLN A 228 23.54 21.39 18.05
N PRO A 229 22.37 21.28 17.38
CA PRO A 229 22.16 21.86 16.06
C PRO A 229 22.25 23.39 16.02
N ALA A 230 21.90 24.08 17.11
CA ALA A 230 21.98 25.53 17.17
C ALA A 230 23.44 26.05 17.07
N ARG A 231 24.40 25.40 17.76
CA ARG A 231 25.83 25.78 17.69
C ARG A 231 26.41 25.53 16.30
N GLY A 232 26.03 24.40 15.70
CA GLY A 232 26.39 24.07 14.32
C GLY A 232 25.85 25.06 13.30
N GLY A 233 24.58 25.42 13.47
CA GLY A 233 23.90 26.41 12.63
C GLY A 233 24.45 27.82 12.79
N GLN A 234 25.24 28.15 13.81
CA GLN A 234 25.88 29.47 13.97
C GLN A 234 27.20 29.58 13.21
N GLN A 235 27.82 28.47 12.83
CA GLN A 235 29.10 28.48 12.13
C GLN A 235 28.87 28.75 10.64
N ALA A 236 29.09 29.99 10.20
CA ALA A 236 29.11 30.34 8.79
C ALA A 236 30.32 29.65 8.14
N ALA A 237 30.06 28.72 7.22
CA ALA A 237 31.11 27.98 6.56
C ALA A 237 31.35 28.47 5.12
N GLU A 238 32.60 28.85 4.84
CA GLU A 238 33.04 29.24 3.49
C GLU A 238 33.23 28.02 2.58
N SER A 239 33.60 26.87 3.14
CA SER A 239 33.75 25.62 2.39
C SER A 239 32.42 24.94 2.10
N ARG A 240 32.32 24.22 0.97
CA ARG A 240 31.13 23.42 0.64
C ARG A 240 30.78 22.41 1.73
N ALA A 241 31.79 21.71 2.27
CA ALA A 241 31.61 20.72 3.33
C ALA A 241 30.97 21.32 4.58
N GLY A 242 31.44 22.51 4.99
CA GLY A 242 30.86 23.20 6.13
C GLY A 242 29.45 23.73 5.85
N ARG A 243 29.14 24.15 4.62
CA ARG A 243 27.76 24.53 4.25
C ARG A 243 26.80 23.35 4.32
N GLU A 244 27.19 22.16 3.85
CA GLU A 244 26.37 20.94 4.01
C GLU A 244 26.14 20.61 5.49
N ALA A 245 27.18 20.73 6.32
CA ALA A 245 27.09 20.50 7.76
C ALA A 245 26.18 21.53 8.46
N ALA A 246 26.26 22.81 8.07
CA ALA A 246 25.39 23.88 8.55
C ALA A 246 23.93 23.66 8.12
N LEU A 247 23.69 23.31 6.85
CA LEU A 247 22.37 22.96 6.32
C LEU A 247 21.75 21.77 7.07
N TYR A 248 22.56 20.75 7.38
CA TYR A 248 22.13 19.63 8.22
C TYR A 248 21.73 20.12 9.63
N ALA A 249 22.56 20.92 10.28
CA ALA A 249 22.26 21.47 11.60
C ALA A 249 20.98 22.33 11.61
N LEU A 250 20.79 23.18 10.61
CA LEU A 250 19.58 23.97 10.41
C LEU A 250 18.35 23.09 10.19
N SER A 251 18.47 22.02 9.40
CA SER A 251 17.37 21.07 9.19
C SER A 251 16.96 20.38 10.48
N ARG A 252 17.92 20.02 11.35
CA ARG A 252 17.68 19.42 12.66
C ARG A 252 17.00 20.39 13.59
N LEU A 253 17.48 21.64 13.62
CA LEU A 253 16.89 22.70 14.43
C LEU A 253 15.44 22.96 14.02
N ALA A 254 15.19 23.10 12.71
CA ALA A 254 13.87 23.41 12.17
C ALA A 254 12.79 22.34 12.45
N ARG A 255 13.16 21.10 12.77
CA ARG A 255 12.21 20.06 13.21
C ARG A 255 11.49 20.46 14.51
N ASN A 256 12.17 21.19 15.39
CA ASN A 256 11.67 21.62 16.69
C ASN A 256 11.34 23.12 16.71
N ASP A 257 12.26 23.94 16.20
CA ASP A 257 12.19 25.40 16.20
C ASP A 257 12.54 25.95 14.79
N PRO A 258 11.56 25.97 13.87
CA PRO A 258 11.77 26.49 12.52
C PRO A 258 12.03 28.00 12.50
N GLU A 259 11.58 28.75 13.51
CA GLU A 259 11.80 30.19 13.60
C GLU A 259 13.26 30.51 13.92
N GLN A 260 13.85 29.82 14.91
CA GLN A 260 15.27 29.96 15.20
C GLN A 260 16.14 29.55 14.00
N ALA A 261 15.79 28.46 13.31
CA ALA A 261 16.50 28.04 12.10
C ALA A 261 16.42 29.08 10.98
N ALA A 262 15.23 29.67 10.74
CA ALA A 262 15.04 30.74 9.76
C ALA A 262 15.88 31.97 10.10
N LYS A 263 15.91 32.38 11.38
CA LYS A 263 16.72 33.50 11.86
C LYS A 263 18.22 33.25 11.63
N LEU A 264 18.70 32.05 11.94
CA LEU A 264 20.10 31.69 11.69
C LEU A 264 20.43 31.72 10.21
N LEU A 265 19.63 31.08 9.35
CA LEU A 265 19.88 31.08 7.90
C LEU A 265 19.92 32.50 7.33
N SER A 266 18.94 33.34 7.67
CA SER A 266 18.89 34.73 7.21
C SER A 266 20.14 35.54 7.60
N GLY A 267 20.76 35.24 8.76
CA GLY A 267 21.98 35.91 9.22
C GLY A 267 23.26 35.50 8.50
N MET A 268 23.29 34.39 7.75
CA MET A 268 24.49 33.88 7.08
C MET A 268 24.36 33.72 5.56
N GLU A 269 23.14 33.75 5.03
CA GLU A 269 22.88 33.34 3.65
C GLU A 269 23.53 34.25 2.60
N SER A 270 23.79 35.52 2.91
CA SER A 270 24.27 36.52 1.93
C SER A 270 25.53 36.10 1.17
N HIS A 271 26.41 35.32 1.80
CA HIS A 271 27.67 34.83 1.22
C HIS A 271 27.57 33.41 0.63
N TRP A 272 26.41 32.77 0.71
CA TRP A 272 26.24 31.39 0.24
C TRP A 272 25.82 31.34 -1.23
N PRO A 273 26.20 30.29 -1.99
CA PRO A 273 25.66 30.05 -3.33
C PRO A 273 24.13 29.99 -3.31
N GLU A 274 23.50 30.49 -4.38
CA GLU A 274 22.03 30.55 -4.49
C GLU A 274 21.35 29.19 -4.29
N ALA A 275 21.96 28.11 -4.80
CA ALA A 275 21.44 26.75 -4.63
C ALA A 275 21.38 26.32 -3.16
N ASP A 276 22.33 26.75 -2.34
CA ASP A 276 22.40 26.41 -0.91
C ASP A 276 21.40 27.23 -0.10
N ARG A 277 21.26 28.52 -0.42
CA ARG A 277 20.22 29.38 0.18
C ARG A 277 18.82 28.84 -0.08
N ARG A 278 18.53 28.53 -1.36
CA ARG A 278 17.24 27.96 -1.77
C ARG A 278 16.97 26.62 -1.10
N TYR A 279 17.99 25.76 -0.99
CA TYR A 279 17.86 24.49 -0.28
C TYR A 279 17.56 24.69 1.21
N GLY A 280 18.27 25.58 1.89
CA GLY A 280 18.04 25.91 3.30
C GLY A 280 16.61 26.38 3.55
N TRP A 281 16.17 27.39 2.80
CA TRP A 281 14.80 27.91 2.91
C TRP A 281 13.73 26.87 2.57
N ARG A 282 13.98 26.01 1.59
CA ARG A 282 13.09 24.89 1.28
C ARG A 282 12.94 23.96 2.46
N VAL A 283 14.04 23.50 3.05
CA VAL A 283 14.02 22.54 4.16
C VAL A 283 13.33 23.14 5.37
N ILE A 284 13.70 24.36 5.76
CA ILE A 284 13.08 25.08 6.88
C ILE A 284 11.59 25.28 6.60
N GLY A 285 11.25 25.77 5.42
CA GLY A 285 9.88 26.04 5.01
C GLY A 285 8.97 24.80 4.97
N VAL A 286 9.47 23.66 4.47
CA VAL A 286 8.72 22.38 4.48
C VAL A 286 8.49 21.89 5.91
N LEU A 287 9.51 21.94 6.77
CA LEU A 287 9.39 21.54 8.17
C LEU A 287 8.43 22.47 8.93
N ALA A 288 8.50 23.78 8.67
CA ALA A 288 7.58 24.77 9.18
C ALA A 288 6.14 24.52 8.70
N ALA A 289 5.94 24.18 7.43
CA ALA A 289 4.63 23.88 6.86
C ALA A 289 3.98 22.64 7.50
N LYS A 290 4.77 21.58 7.75
CA LYS A 290 4.33 20.37 8.47
C LYS A 290 3.96 20.65 9.93
N ARG A 291 4.47 21.74 10.52
CA ARG A 291 4.09 22.23 11.86
C ARG A 291 3.01 23.31 11.81
N HIS A 292 2.48 23.62 10.62
CA HIS A 292 1.51 24.69 10.38
C HIS A 292 1.98 26.08 10.82
N HIS A 293 3.29 26.34 10.76
CA HIS A 293 3.85 27.63 11.11
C HIS A 293 3.34 28.74 10.17
N PRO A 294 2.90 29.91 10.66
CA PRO A 294 2.33 30.97 9.82
C PRO A 294 3.26 31.48 8.72
N GLN A 295 4.57 31.55 8.99
CA GLN A 295 5.58 32.03 8.03
C GLN A 295 6.02 30.97 7.00
N ALA A 296 5.52 29.73 7.08
CA ALA A 296 5.98 28.65 6.21
C ALA A 296 5.80 28.98 4.71
N ASN A 297 4.68 29.63 4.34
CA ASN A 297 4.42 30.04 2.96
C ASN A 297 5.45 31.06 2.46
N ALA A 298 5.81 32.04 3.31
CA ALA A 298 6.79 33.07 2.99
C ALA A 298 8.20 32.47 2.87
N TRP A 299 8.63 31.64 3.83
CA TRP A 299 9.91 30.94 3.78
C TRP A 299 10.05 30.05 2.54
N LEU A 300 8.99 29.36 2.13
CA LEU A 300 9.00 28.57 0.89
C LEU A 300 9.07 29.43 -0.38
N ALA A 301 8.65 30.69 -0.34
CA ALA A 301 8.81 31.60 -1.47
C ALA A 301 10.28 31.93 -1.75
N HIS A 302 11.13 32.05 -0.72
CA HIS A 302 12.58 32.27 -0.87
C HIS A 302 13.28 31.08 -1.56
N ALA A 303 12.74 29.87 -1.43
CA ALA A 303 13.29 28.69 -2.09
C ALA A 303 13.07 28.67 -3.61
N GLY A 304 12.03 29.35 -4.10
CA GLY A 304 11.57 29.25 -5.49
C GLY A 304 11.07 27.83 -5.85
N ALA A 305 10.81 27.58 -7.14
CA ALA A 305 10.35 26.26 -7.61
C ALA A 305 11.50 25.29 -7.97
N GLY A 306 12.72 25.81 -8.15
CA GLY A 306 13.86 25.06 -8.68
C GLY A 306 14.40 23.98 -7.72
N GLY A 307 14.74 22.81 -8.26
CA GLY A 307 15.47 21.75 -7.55
C GLY A 307 14.70 21.02 -6.44
N MET A 308 13.42 21.33 -6.22
CA MET A 308 12.55 20.64 -5.27
C MET A 308 12.31 19.18 -5.67
N ASN A 309 12.07 18.30 -4.70
CA ASN A 309 11.46 16.99 -4.95
C ASN A 309 9.92 17.11 -4.88
N ALA A 310 9.19 16.06 -5.27
CA ALA A 310 7.73 16.07 -5.31
C ALA A 310 7.10 16.41 -3.95
N GLU A 311 7.67 15.87 -2.87
CA GLU A 311 7.17 16.17 -1.52
C GLU A 311 7.33 17.65 -1.16
N SER A 312 8.48 18.27 -1.46
CA SER A 312 8.72 19.68 -1.15
C SER A 312 7.78 20.59 -1.94
N ARG A 313 7.55 20.29 -3.23
CA ARG A 313 6.58 21.03 -4.06
C ARG A 313 5.17 20.92 -3.51
N ALA A 314 4.75 19.71 -3.14
CA ALA A 314 3.44 19.46 -2.54
C ALA A 314 3.26 20.24 -1.23
N TRP A 315 4.27 20.29 -0.36
CA TRP A 315 4.21 21.07 0.89
C TRP A 315 4.24 22.58 0.66
N ALA A 316 4.92 23.07 -0.39
CA ALA A 316 4.86 24.47 -0.78
C ALA A 316 3.44 24.88 -1.22
N ILE A 317 2.76 24.03 -1.99
CA ILE A 317 1.37 24.25 -2.40
C ILE A 317 0.45 24.22 -1.16
N ARG A 318 0.58 23.22 -0.29
CA ARG A 318 -0.18 23.11 0.97
C ARG A 318 0.01 24.31 1.90
N ALA A 319 1.22 24.85 2.00
CA ALA A 319 1.48 26.06 2.78
C ALA A 319 0.70 27.26 2.22
N GLY A 320 0.67 27.41 0.89
CA GLY A 320 -0.14 28.41 0.21
C GLY A 320 -1.64 28.24 0.43
N LEU A 321 -2.16 27.01 0.32
CA LEU A 321 -3.58 26.69 0.58
C LEU A 321 -4.01 27.12 1.99
N ARG A 322 -3.23 26.75 3.01
CA ARG A 322 -3.54 27.13 4.40
C ARG A 322 -3.41 28.63 4.66
N ALA A 323 -2.47 29.29 4.00
CA ALA A 323 -2.31 30.75 4.08
C ALA A 323 -3.45 31.51 3.37
N GLY A 324 -4.12 30.89 2.40
CA GLY A 324 -5.08 31.57 1.51
C GLY A 324 -4.40 32.32 0.36
N ASP A 325 -3.16 31.95 0.02
CA ASP A 325 -2.39 32.55 -1.06
C ASP A 325 -2.71 31.88 -2.40
N TRP A 326 -3.90 32.14 -2.94
CA TRP A 326 -4.38 31.50 -4.17
C TRP A 326 -3.53 31.81 -5.40
N ARG A 327 -2.93 33.01 -5.46
CA ARG A 327 -1.99 33.38 -6.53
C ARG A 327 -0.71 32.53 -6.45
N GLY A 328 -0.14 32.38 -5.26
CA GLY A 328 1.03 31.53 -5.03
C GLY A 328 0.73 30.04 -5.24
N VAL A 329 -0.46 29.57 -4.86
CA VAL A 329 -0.92 28.20 -5.13
C VAL A 329 -0.96 27.92 -6.63
N LEU A 330 -1.61 28.79 -7.41
CA LEU A 330 -1.69 28.64 -8.86
C LEU A 330 -0.30 28.61 -9.51
N ALA A 331 0.56 29.57 -9.16
CA ALA A 331 1.91 29.65 -9.70
C ALA A 331 2.75 28.40 -9.39
N ARG A 332 2.65 27.86 -8.17
CA ARG A 332 3.37 26.64 -7.77
C ARG A 332 2.84 25.39 -8.47
N ILE A 333 1.53 25.30 -8.70
CA ILE A 333 0.94 24.17 -9.44
C ILE A 333 1.32 24.26 -10.92
N ASP A 334 1.32 25.44 -11.52
CA ASP A 334 1.73 25.63 -12.92
C ASP A 334 3.21 25.30 -13.15
N ALA A 335 4.05 25.40 -12.11
CA ALA A 335 5.46 25.01 -12.14
C ALA A 335 5.72 23.53 -11.85
N LEU A 336 4.69 22.71 -11.57
CA LEU A 336 4.86 21.27 -11.37
C LEU A 336 5.32 20.58 -12.66
N PRO A 337 6.17 19.54 -12.59
CA PRO A 337 6.39 18.62 -13.70
C PRO A 337 5.07 18.05 -14.20
N ASP A 338 4.97 17.76 -15.50
CA ASP A 338 3.74 17.27 -16.12
C ASP A 338 3.17 16.00 -15.46
N THR A 339 4.04 15.14 -14.95
CA THR A 339 3.63 13.92 -14.22
C THR A 339 2.84 14.25 -12.96
N GLU A 340 3.30 15.22 -12.17
CA GLU A 340 2.60 15.68 -10.97
C GLU A 340 1.39 16.52 -11.34
N ARG A 341 1.53 17.46 -12.29
CA ARG A 341 0.44 18.36 -12.68
C ARG A 341 -0.82 17.63 -13.17
N LYS A 342 -0.65 16.42 -13.71
CA LYS A 342 -1.74 15.54 -14.16
C LYS A 342 -2.44 14.78 -13.02
N GLU A 343 -1.88 14.76 -11.82
CA GLU A 343 -2.52 14.15 -10.64
C GLU A 343 -3.81 14.90 -10.29
N THR A 344 -4.85 14.14 -9.94
CA THR A 344 -6.19 14.71 -9.70
C THR A 344 -6.21 15.77 -8.59
N VAL A 345 -5.41 15.57 -7.54
CA VAL A 345 -5.27 16.55 -6.44
C VAL A 345 -4.83 17.92 -6.93
N TRP A 346 -3.80 17.99 -7.78
CA TRP A 346 -3.28 19.27 -8.26
C TRP A 346 -4.17 19.89 -9.33
N ARG A 347 -4.84 19.07 -10.15
CA ARG A 347 -5.86 19.56 -11.09
C ARG A 347 -7.04 20.20 -10.36
N TYR A 348 -7.53 19.59 -9.29
CA TYR A 348 -8.58 20.15 -8.45
C TYR A 348 -8.13 21.47 -7.80
N TRP A 349 -6.97 21.49 -7.14
CA TRP A 349 -6.50 22.71 -6.47
C TRP A 349 -6.12 23.83 -7.44
N ARG A 350 -5.67 23.51 -8.66
CA ARG A 350 -5.48 24.50 -9.74
C ARG A 350 -6.80 25.14 -10.14
N ALA A 351 -7.83 24.32 -10.37
CA ALA A 351 -9.16 24.79 -10.73
C ALA A 351 -9.78 25.63 -9.60
N ARG A 352 -9.62 25.19 -8.34
CA ARG A 352 -10.02 25.99 -7.17
C ARG A 352 -9.30 27.33 -7.11
N ALA A 353 -7.97 27.35 -7.23
CA ALA A 353 -7.21 28.60 -7.23
C ALA A 353 -7.64 29.56 -8.35
N LEU A 354 -7.91 29.05 -9.56
CA LEU A 354 -8.46 29.86 -10.65
C LEU A 354 -9.82 30.45 -10.29
N ARG A 355 -10.72 29.67 -9.68
CA ARG A 355 -12.04 30.17 -9.30
C ARG A 355 -11.99 31.22 -8.21
N GLU A 356 -11.14 31.04 -7.19
CA GLU A 356 -10.90 32.04 -6.14
C GLU A 356 -10.29 33.34 -6.69
N LEU A 357 -9.60 33.25 -7.84
CA LEU A 357 -9.07 34.40 -8.59
C LEU A 357 -10.04 34.96 -9.65
N GLY A 358 -11.31 34.53 -9.64
CA GLY A 358 -12.35 35.01 -10.56
C GLY A 358 -12.32 34.42 -11.98
N ARG A 359 -11.45 33.43 -12.26
CA ARG A 359 -11.29 32.79 -13.57
C ARG A 359 -12.19 31.56 -13.71
N THR A 360 -13.49 31.76 -13.56
CA THR A 360 -14.50 30.67 -13.44
C THR A 360 -14.58 29.77 -14.67
N VAL A 361 -14.50 30.30 -15.89
CA VAL A 361 -14.58 29.50 -17.12
C VAL A 361 -13.44 28.48 -17.20
N GLU A 362 -12.21 28.94 -16.94
CA GLU A 362 -11.03 28.07 -16.93
C GLU A 362 -11.08 27.05 -15.78
N ALA A 363 -11.57 27.46 -14.60
CA ALA A 363 -11.78 26.56 -13.48
C ALA A 363 -12.75 25.44 -13.83
N ASN A 364 -13.90 25.76 -14.43
CA ASN A 364 -14.93 24.79 -14.80
C ASN A 364 -14.43 23.79 -15.84
N GLN A 365 -13.64 24.23 -16.82
CA GLN A 365 -13.01 23.34 -17.79
C GLN A 365 -12.03 22.35 -17.13
N LEU A 366 -11.31 22.77 -16.08
CA LEU A 366 -10.44 21.85 -15.35
C LEU A 366 -11.23 20.87 -14.49
N PHE A 367 -12.28 21.32 -13.81
CA PHE A 367 -13.15 20.45 -13.02
C PHE A 367 -13.80 19.37 -13.89
N SER A 368 -14.33 19.72 -15.06
CA SER A 368 -15.00 18.76 -15.96
C SER A 368 -14.09 17.62 -16.39
N ASN A 369 -12.78 17.87 -16.47
CA ASN A 369 -11.81 16.87 -16.91
C ASN A 369 -11.36 15.90 -15.80
N ILE A 370 -11.89 16.04 -14.57
CA ILE A 370 -11.60 15.16 -13.43
C ILE A 370 -12.86 14.58 -12.78
N THR A 371 -14.04 14.75 -13.36
CA THR A 371 -15.30 14.23 -12.79
C THR A 371 -15.46 12.72 -12.90
N ASN A 372 -14.67 12.01 -13.73
CA ASN A 372 -14.91 10.58 -13.98
C ASN A 372 -14.40 9.65 -12.86
N GLY A 373 -13.60 10.16 -11.91
CA GLY A 373 -13.06 9.35 -10.81
C GLY A 373 -14.03 9.19 -9.64
N ASP A 374 -13.85 8.12 -8.87
CA ASP A 374 -14.62 7.84 -7.64
C ASP A 374 -13.93 8.35 -6.37
N GLU A 375 -12.76 8.97 -6.52
CA GLU A 375 -11.96 9.45 -5.40
C GLU A 375 -12.38 10.87 -4.95
N PHE A 376 -11.88 11.26 -3.78
CA PHE A 376 -12.26 12.48 -3.07
C PHE A 376 -12.28 13.75 -3.94
N TYR A 377 -11.23 14.02 -4.73
CA TYR A 377 -11.15 15.24 -5.52
C TYR A 377 -12.03 15.22 -6.78
N SER A 378 -12.18 14.06 -7.42
CA SER A 378 -13.18 13.87 -8.48
C SER A 378 -14.61 14.10 -7.98
N LEU A 379 -14.95 13.63 -6.78
CA LEU A 379 -16.25 13.88 -6.15
C LEU A 379 -16.45 15.37 -5.85
N LEU A 380 -15.46 16.04 -5.27
CA LEU A 380 -15.54 17.49 -5.05
C LEU A 380 -15.70 18.25 -6.37
N ALA A 381 -14.97 17.87 -7.43
CA ALA A 381 -15.06 18.52 -8.74
C ALA A 381 -16.45 18.41 -9.37
N ARG A 382 -17.17 17.29 -9.19
CA ARG A 382 -18.58 17.17 -9.62
C ARG A 382 -19.44 18.22 -8.92
N GLU A 383 -19.26 18.36 -7.61
CA GLU A 383 -20.00 19.33 -6.79
C GLU A 383 -19.60 20.78 -7.08
N GLU A 384 -18.38 21.03 -7.58
CA GLU A 384 -18.00 22.35 -8.09
C GLU A 384 -18.77 22.77 -9.35
N LEU A 385 -19.25 21.80 -10.11
CA LEU A 385 -20.05 22.00 -11.32
C LEU A 385 -21.56 21.92 -11.06
N GLY A 386 -21.98 21.76 -9.80
CA GLY A 386 -23.39 21.62 -9.41
C GLY A 386 -23.96 20.21 -9.55
N THR A 387 -23.13 19.22 -9.90
CA THR A 387 -23.54 17.81 -9.99
C THR A 387 -23.29 17.11 -8.66
N VAL A 388 -24.34 16.64 -7.99
CA VAL A 388 -24.21 15.77 -6.83
C VAL A 388 -24.02 14.32 -7.29
N LEU A 389 -23.31 13.51 -6.49
CA LEU A 389 -23.16 12.09 -6.76
C LEU A 389 -24.55 11.43 -6.90
N SER A 390 -24.81 10.85 -8.07
CA SER A 390 -25.92 9.92 -8.27
C SER A 390 -25.39 8.49 -8.16
N THR A 391 -26.22 7.57 -7.67
CA THR A 391 -25.92 6.14 -7.69
C THR A 391 -25.79 5.70 -9.16
N PRO A 392 -24.60 5.29 -9.61
CA PRO A 392 -24.44 4.85 -10.99
C PRO A 392 -25.27 3.58 -11.21
N ALA A 393 -25.97 3.49 -12.32
CA ALA A 393 -26.63 2.25 -12.70
C ALA A 393 -25.59 1.12 -12.77
N VAL A 394 -25.96 -0.09 -12.32
CA VAL A 394 -25.10 -1.26 -12.48
C VAL A 394 -24.92 -1.51 -13.97
N GLN A 395 -23.73 -1.19 -14.48
CA GLN A 395 -23.44 -1.25 -15.92
C GLN A 395 -23.36 -2.69 -16.42
N TYR A 396 -22.94 -3.61 -15.55
CA TYR A 396 -22.72 -5.00 -15.91
C TYR A 396 -22.78 -5.93 -14.68
N ARG A 397 -23.41 -7.10 -14.86
CA ARG A 397 -23.40 -8.23 -13.92
C ARG A 397 -22.86 -9.44 -14.68
N ALA A 398 -21.88 -10.13 -14.08
CA ALA A 398 -21.34 -11.35 -14.67
C ALA A 398 -22.40 -12.47 -14.66
N SER A 399 -22.43 -13.24 -15.73
CA SER A 399 -23.23 -14.46 -15.86
C SER A 399 -22.66 -15.58 -14.98
N GLU A 400 -23.49 -16.58 -14.69
CA GLU A 400 -23.03 -17.78 -13.98
C GLU A 400 -21.89 -18.50 -14.72
N ASP A 401 -21.86 -18.45 -16.05
CA ASP A 401 -20.84 -19.10 -16.86
C ASP A 401 -19.50 -18.39 -16.74
N GLU A 402 -19.49 -17.06 -16.78
CA GLU A 402 -18.29 -16.24 -16.56
C GLU A 402 -17.74 -16.43 -15.14
N ILE A 403 -18.63 -16.49 -14.13
CA ILE A 403 -18.23 -16.76 -12.75
C ILE A 403 -17.62 -18.17 -12.65
N ARG A 404 -18.27 -19.21 -13.20
CA ARG A 404 -17.73 -20.58 -13.19
C ARG A 404 -16.38 -20.66 -13.91
N ALA A 405 -16.24 -20.04 -15.07
CA ALA A 405 -14.99 -20.00 -15.82
C ALA A 405 -13.86 -19.30 -15.03
N MET A 406 -14.17 -18.17 -14.38
CA MET A 406 -13.20 -17.46 -13.55
C MET A 406 -12.77 -18.29 -12.33
N MET A 407 -13.72 -18.90 -11.64
CA MET A 407 -13.45 -19.76 -10.48
C MET A 407 -12.72 -21.06 -10.86
N ALA A 408 -12.78 -21.45 -12.14
CA ALA A 408 -12.05 -22.60 -12.66
C ALA A 408 -10.56 -22.33 -12.95
N GLN A 409 -10.12 -21.06 -13.00
CA GLN A 409 -8.73 -20.70 -13.29
C GLN A 409 -7.76 -21.29 -12.26
N PRO A 410 -6.62 -21.89 -12.68
CA PRO A 410 -5.71 -22.56 -11.76
C PRO A 410 -5.22 -21.69 -10.59
N GLY A 411 -4.86 -20.44 -10.85
CA GLY A 411 -4.42 -19.50 -9.81
C GLY A 411 -5.53 -19.15 -8.80
N VAL A 412 -6.78 -19.05 -9.26
CA VAL A 412 -7.94 -18.84 -8.37
C VAL A 412 -8.21 -20.07 -7.52
N LYS A 413 -8.19 -21.27 -8.11
CA LYS A 413 -8.31 -22.52 -7.37
C LYS A 413 -7.23 -22.65 -6.28
N ARG A 414 -5.96 -22.37 -6.62
CA ARG A 414 -4.85 -22.36 -5.65
C ARG A 414 -5.10 -21.34 -4.54
N ALA A 415 -5.54 -20.13 -4.87
CA ALA A 415 -5.84 -19.10 -3.89
C ALA A 415 -6.86 -19.58 -2.84
N PHE A 416 -7.98 -20.17 -3.27
CA PHE A 416 -8.97 -20.71 -2.34
C PHE A 416 -8.48 -21.93 -1.56
N ALA A 417 -7.73 -22.83 -2.19
CA ALA A 417 -7.16 -24.00 -1.51
C ALA A 417 -6.17 -23.59 -0.39
N LEU A 418 -5.37 -22.53 -0.62
CA LEU A 418 -4.48 -21.94 0.38
C LEU A 418 -5.27 -21.25 1.50
N LEU A 419 -6.32 -20.51 1.15
CA LEU A 419 -7.17 -19.84 2.13
C LEU A 419 -7.82 -20.85 3.10
N GLN A 420 -8.30 -21.99 2.59
CA GLN A 420 -8.90 -23.06 3.39
C GLN A 420 -7.92 -23.69 4.40
N GLN A 421 -6.61 -23.59 4.16
CA GLN A 421 -5.57 -24.07 5.08
C GLN A 421 -4.99 -22.96 5.96
N ASN A 422 -5.62 -21.78 6.02
CA ASN A 422 -5.15 -20.59 6.74
C ASN A 422 -3.84 -19.98 6.19
N TRP A 423 -3.47 -20.27 4.95
CA TRP A 423 -2.31 -19.67 4.25
C TRP A 423 -2.70 -18.41 3.50
N ARG A 424 -3.29 -17.45 4.24
CA ARG A 424 -3.92 -16.26 3.68
C ARG A 424 -2.95 -15.38 2.86
N THR A 425 -1.70 -15.27 3.27
CA THR A 425 -0.69 -14.46 2.57
C THR A 425 -0.42 -15.01 1.17
N GLU A 426 -0.22 -16.31 1.06
CA GLU A 426 0.03 -17.04 -0.18
C GLU A 426 -1.23 -17.06 -1.05
N ALA A 427 -2.40 -17.27 -0.44
CA ALA A 427 -3.70 -17.16 -1.09
C ALA A 427 -3.89 -15.80 -1.78
N ILE A 428 -3.55 -14.71 -1.08
CA ILE A 428 -3.60 -13.34 -1.61
C ILE A 428 -2.63 -13.17 -2.79
N ARG A 429 -1.43 -13.74 -2.72
CA ARG A 429 -0.45 -13.65 -3.81
C ARG A 429 -0.94 -14.35 -5.07
N GLU A 430 -1.48 -15.57 -4.94
CA GLU A 430 -2.09 -16.32 -6.05
C GLU A 430 -3.28 -15.58 -6.65
N TRP A 431 -4.19 -15.08 -5.81
CA TRP A 431 -5.33 -14.28 -6.27
C TRP A 431 -4.85 -13.06 -7.06
N ASN A 432 -3.97 -12.24 -6.48
CA ASN A 432 -3.51 -11.01 -7.10
C ASN A 432 -2.77 -11.26 -8.42
N TRP A 433 -2.02 -12.35 -8.49
CA TRP A 433 -1.32 -12.79 -9.68
C TRP A 433 -2.30 -13.17 -10.79
N ALA A 434 -3.34 -13.95 -10.46
CA ALA A 434 -4.40 -14.35 -11.38
C ALA A 434 -5.24 -13.18 -11.91
N MET A 435 -5.29 -12.04 -11.20
CA MET A 435 -6.04 -10.83 -11.62
C MET A 435 -5.28 -9.92 -12.59
N ARG A 436 -4.07 -10.27 -13.02
CA ARG A 436 -3.29 -9.44 -13.96
C ARG A 436 -3.81 -9.61 -15.38
N GLY A 437 -3.85 -8.51 -16.13
CA GLY A 437 -4.22 -8.53 -17.55
C GLY A 437 -5.69 -8.87 -17.85
N LEU A 438 -6.50 -9.19 -16.84
CA LEU A 438 -7.92 -9.50 -17.03
C LEU A 438 -8.72 -8.29 -17.54
N SER A 439 -9.75 -8.58 -18.34
CA SER A 439 -10.76 -7.61 -18.73
C SER A 439 -11.66 -7.23 -17.55
N ASP A 440 -12.38 -6.11 -17.66
CA ASP A 440 -13.30 -5.67 -16.60
C ASP A 440 -14.41 -6.70 -16.32
N GLN A 441 -14.92 -7.38 -17.37
CA GLN A 441 -15.92 -8.44 -17.22
C GLN A 441 -15.40 -9.60 -16.35
N MET A 442 -14.18 -10.06 -16.64
CA MET A 442 -13.55 -11.13 -15.86
C MET A 442 -13.20 -10.69 -14.42
N LEU A 443 -12.82 -9.43 -14.23
CA LEU A 443 -12.61 -8.87 -12.89
C LEU A 443 -13.93 -8.79 -12.10
N ILE A 444 -15.04 -8.43 -12.74
CA ILE A 444 -16.38 -8.45 -12.12
C ILE A 444 -16.80 -9.88 -11.79
N ALA A 445 -16.57 -10.84 -12.67
CA ALA A 445 -16.83 -12.26 -12.41
C ALA A 445 -16.00 -12.78 -11.22
N ALA A 446 -14.71 -12.42 -11.14
CA ALA A 446 -13.84 -12.76 -10.01
C ALA A 446 -14.34 -12.11 -8.72
N ALA A 447 -14.74 -10.84 -8.78
CA ALA A 447 -15.26 -10.11 -7.63
C ALA A 447 -16.54 -10.75 -7.07
N GLU A 448 -17.47 -11.12 -7.95
CA GLU A 448 -18.70 -11.82 -7.57
C GLU A 448 -18.43 -13.21 -7.00
N GLY A 449 -17.53 -13.99 -7.63
CA GLY A 449 -17.10 -15.29 -7.11
C GLY A 449 -16.49 -15.19 -5.69
N ALA A 450 -15.59 -14.24 -5.46
CA ALA A 450 -15.02 -14.00 -4.13
C ALA A 450 -16.09 -13.52 -3.13
N ARG A 451 -17.07 -12.72 -3.56
CA ARG A 451 -18.17 -12.26 -2.69
C ARG A 451 -19.01 -13.44 -2.20
N ARG A 452 -19.36 -14.38 -3.09
CA ARG A 452 -20.13 -15.60 -2.74
C ARG A 452 -19.41 -16.46 -1.71
N GLU A 453 -18.10 -16.57 -1.83
CA GLU A 453 -17.22 -17.27 -0.87
C GLU A 453 -16.88 -16.43 0.38
N ARG A 454 -17.51 -15.26 0.56
CA ARG A 454 -17.30 -14.33 1.67
C ARG A 454 -15.85 -13.83 1.81
N TRP A 455 -15.05 -13.87 0.73
CA TRP A 455 -13.71 -13.31 0.68
C TRP A 455 -13.75 -11.82 0.29
N HIS A 456 -14.36 -11.01 1.15
CA HIS A 456 -14.78 -9.63 0.86
C HIS A 456 -13.66 -8.72 0.35
N ASP A 457 -12.46 -8.79 0.93
CA ASP A 457 -11.34 -7.95 0.52
C ASP A 457 -10.81 -8.31 -0.88
N ARG A 458 -10.93 -9.58 -1.30
CA ARG A 458 -10.59 -9.99 -2.66
C ARG A 458 -11.66 -9.63 -3.67
N ALA A 459 -12.93 -9.68 -3.27
CA ALA A 459 -14.03 -9.17 -4.07
C ALA A 459 -13.83 -7.68 -4.39
N ILE A 460 -13.56 -6.87 -3.36
CA ILE A 460 -13.27 -5.44 -3.52
C ILE A 460 -12.00 -5.23 -4.34
N TYR A 461 -10.93 -6.01 -4.10
CA TYR A 461 -9.69 -5.90 -4.87
C TYR A 461 -9.90 -6.11 -6.38
N ALA A 462 -10.70 -7.11 -6.76
CA ALA A 462 -11.00 -7.36 -8.18
C ALA A 462 -11.89 -6.25 -8.77
N ALA A 463 -12.93 -5.83 -8.06
CA ALA A 463 -13.85 -4.76 -8.51
C ALA A 463 -13.17 -3.38 -8.62
N ASP A 464 -12.24 -3.04 -7.72
CA ASP A 464 -11.49 -1.78 -7.74
C ASP A 464 -10.53 -1.69 -8.95
N ARG A 465 -10.20 -2.82 -9.58
CA ARG A 465 -9.25 -2.88 -10.71
C ARG A 465 -9.89 -2.67 -12.08
N THR A 466 -11.22 -2.69 -12.17
CA THR A 466 -11.92 -2.43 -13.43
C THR A 466 -11.66 -0.99 -13.90
N LYS A 467 -11.57 -0.77 -15.21
CA LYS A 467 -11.20 0.53 -15.79
C LYS A 467 -12.37 1.31 -16.40
N GLN A 468 -13.31 0.61 -17.02
CA GLN A 468 -14.42 1.16 -17.78
C GLN A 468 -15.76 0.64 -17.27
N LEU A 469 -15.90 -0.67 -17.10
CA LEU A 469 -17.12 -1.27 -16.58
C LEU A 469 -17.05 -1.35 -15.06
N HIS A 470 -17.93 -0.65 -14.36
CA HIS A 470 -17.93 -0.60 -12.91
C HIS A 470 -19.17 -1.27 -12.32
N ASN A 471 -18.97 -2.06 -11.27
CA ASN A 471 -20.03 -2.58 -10.43
C ASN A 471 -19.82 -2.07 -8.99
N TYR A 472 -20.55 -1.02 -8.62
CA TYR A 472 -20.39 -0.35 -7.34
C TYR A 472 -20.87 -1.20 -6.16
N GLU A 473 -21.83 -2.10 -6.37
CA GLU A 473 -22.26 -3.08 -5.35
C GLU A 473 -21.08 -3.97 -4.91
N LEU A 474 -20.15 -4.30 -5.83
CA LEU A 474 -18.95 -5.09 -5.54
C LEU A 474 -17.76 -4.26 -5.01
N ARG A 475 -17.64 -2.99 -5.42
CA ARG A 475 -16.60 -2.07 -4.92
C ARG A 475 -16.85 -1.62 -3.48
N TYR A 476 -18.13 -1.48 -3.13
CA TYR A 476 -18.62 -0.98 -1.85
C TYR A 476 -19.56 -2.00 -1.20
N LEU A 477 -19.03 -3.19 -0.91
CA LEU A 477 -19.78 -4.22 -0.18
C LEU A 477 -20.21 -3.74 1.21
N THR A 478 -21.38 -4.21 1.66
CA THR A 478 -21.94 -3.95 3.00
C THR A 478 -22.06 -5.22 3.86
N PRO A 479 -20.96 -5.99 4.08
CA PRO A 479 -21.02 -7.18 4.93
C PRO A 479 -21.40 -6.79 6.36
N TYR A 480 -22.07 -7.70 7.08
CA TYR A 480 -22.46 -7.53 8.49
C TYR A 480 -23.45 -6.37 8.75
N ARG A 481 -24.26 -5.99 7.75
CA ARG A 481 -25.18 -4.84 7.78
C ARG A 481 -25.99 -4.71 9.06
N ASP A 482 -26.67 -5.79 9.46
CA ASP A 482 -27.55 -5.77 10.64
C ASP A 482 -26.80 -5.37 11.93
N ILE A 483 -25.52 -5.74 12.03
CA ILE A 483 -24.68 -5.44 13.19
C ILE A 483 -24.16 -4.00 13.10
N VAL A 484 -23.60 -3.62 11.95
CA VAL A 484 -22.96 -2.31 11.76
C VAL A 484 -23.99 -1.19 11.81
N GLU A 485 -25.10 -1.32 11.09
CA GLU A 485 -26.12 -0.29 11.02
C GLU A 485 -26.75 -0.05 12.39
N LYS A 486 -27.11 -1.12 13.10
CA LYS A 486 -27.66 -1.03 14.46
C LYS A 486 -26.71 -0.33 15.43
N ARG A 487 -25.41 -0.66 15.39
CA ARG A 487 -24.41 -0.05 16.28
C ARG A 487 -24.10 1.40 15.92
N ALA A 488 -23.98 1.71 14.63
CA ALA A 488 -23.77 3.07 14.16
C ALA A 488 -24.92 3.99 14.62
N ARG A 489 -26.17 3.59 14.36
CA ARG A 489 -27.35 4.36 14.76
C ARG A 489 -27.46 4.53 16.28
N ALA A 490 -27.13 3.50 17.07
CA ALA A 490 -27.14 3.58 18.53
C ALA A 490 -26.12 4.60 19.09
N GLU A 491 -25.01 4.84 18.39
CA GLU A 491 -24.01 5.85 18.76
C GLU A 491 -24.29 7.25 18.17
N GLY A 492 -25.36 7.40 17.39
CA GLY A 492 -25.70 8.62 16.66
C GLY A 492 -24.83 8.86 15.42
N LEU A 493 -24.19 7.82 14.89
CA LEU A 493 -23.30 7.87 13.75
C LEU A 493 -24.04 7.56 12.44
N ASP A 494 -23.63 8.23 11.37
CA ASP A 494 -24.02 7.87 10.00
C ASP A 494 -23.45 6.47 9.64
N PRO A 495 -24.29 5.45 9.35
CA PRO A 495 -23.83 4.13 8.95
C PRO A 495 -22.92 4.15 7.73
N ALA A 496 -23.15 5.04 6.76
CA ALA A 496 -22.32 5.15 5.57
C ALA A 496 -20.89 5.59 5.92
N TRP A 497 -20.75 6.47 6.91
CA TRP A 497 -19.44 6.89 7.42
C TRP A 497 -18.72 5.74 8.15
N VAL A 498 -19.43 4.97 8.97
CA VAL A 498 -18.86 3.79 9.65
C VAL A 498 -18.39 2.74 8.63
N TYR A 499 -19.18 2.46 7.60
CA TYR A 499 -18.78 1.58 6.49
C TYR A 499 -17.58 2.14 5.71
N GLY A 500 -17.57 3.44 5.43
CA GLY A 500 -16.46 4.10 4.75
C GLY A 500 -15.14 3.98 5.54
N LEU A 501 -15.22 4.04 6.87
CA LEU A 501 -14.12 3.80 7.79
C LEU A 501 -13.70 2.32 7.80
N MET A 502 -14.63 1.39 8.01
CA MET A 502 -14.35 -0.06 8.03
C MET A 502 -13.71 -0.55 6.72
N ARG A 503 -14.21 -0.08 5.57
CA ARG A 503 -13.62 -0.36 4.26
C ARG A 503 -12.16 0.10 4.24
N GLN A 504 -11.87 1.28 4.77
CA GLN A 504 -10.52 1.83 4.77
C GLN A 504 -9.58 1.13 5.77
N GLU A 505 -10.08 0.75 6.94
CA GLU A 505 -9.30 0.11 8.00
C GLU A 505 -8.90 -1.33 7.67
N SER A 506 -9.86 -2.14 7.25
CA SER A 506 -9.65 -3.59 7.14
C SER A 506 -10.05 -4.18 5.79
N ARG A 507 -10.74 -3.42 4.92
CA ARG A 507 -11.45 -3.98 3.76
C ARG A 507 -12.36 -5.16 4.17
N PHE A 508 -12.94 -5.08 5.38
CA PHE A 508 -13.81 -6.08 5.99
C PHE A 508 -13.15 -7.41 6.38
N ILE A 509 -11.83 -7.41 6.60
CA ILE A 509 -11.10 -8.56 7.13
C ILE A 509 -11.28 -8.57 8.66
N SER A 510 -12.09 -9.50 9.19
CA SER A 510 -12.46 -9.56 10.61
C SER A 510 -11.29 -9.90 11.54
N ASP A 511 -10.28 -10.62 11.05
CA ASP A 511 -9.07 -11.01 11.79
C ASP A 511 -7.85 -10.13 11.47
N ALA A 512 -8.06 -8.98 10.81
CA ALA A 512 -6.99 -8.08 10.40
C ALA A 512 -6.10 -7.65 11.58
N LYS A 513 -4.78 -7.72 11.39
CA LYS A 513 -3.78 -7.25 12.36
C LYS A 513 -2.74 -6.37 11.69
N SER A 514 -2.62 -5.12 12.11
CA SER A 514 -1.57 -4.23 11.60
C SER A 514 -0.21 -4.54 12.21
N GLY A 515 0.87 -4.06 11.57
CA GLY A 515 2.24 -4.20 12.10
C GLY A 515 2.44 -3.55 13.48
N VAL A 516 1.65 -2.52 13.82
CA VAL A 516 1.66 -1.86 15.14
C VAL A 516 0.63 -2.45 16.11
N GLY A 517 -0.11 -3.49 15.71
CA GLY A 517 -0.98 -4.29 16.57
C GLY A 517 -2.45 -3.88 16.64
N ALA A 518 -2.93 -3.03 15.73
CA ALA A 518 -4.36 -2.72 15.58
C ALA A 518 -5.14 -3.97 15.10
N ARG A 519 -6.40 -4.13 15.52
CA ARG A 519 -7.14 -5.41 15.39
C ARG A 519 -8.56 -5.27 14.84
N GLY A 520 -8.92 -6.21 13.96
CA GLY A 520 -10.25 -6.46 13.44
C GLY A 520 -10.79 -5.42 12.46
N LEU A 521 -12.11 -5.46 12.23
CA LEU A 521 -12.82 -4.70 11.19
C LEU A 521 -12.59 -3.19 11.23
N MET A 522 -12.52 -2.61 12.43
CA MET A 522 -12.33 -1.18 12.69
C MET A 522 -10.92 -0.88 13.22
N GLN A 523 -9.99 -1.84 13.12
CA GLN A 523 -8.57 -1.68 13.49
C GLN A 523 -8.34 -0.98 14.83
N LEU A 524 -8.91 -1.53 15.90
CA LEU A 524 -8.73 -0.98 17.24
C LEU A 524 -7.37 -1.33 17.82
N MET A 525 -6.69 -0.33 18.37
CA MET A 525 -5.50 -0.56 19.20
C MET A 525 -5.90 -1.27 20.50
N PRO A 526 -5.09 -2.22 21.01
CA PRO A 526 -5.42 -2.96 22.23
C PRO A 526 -5.72 -2.08 23.45
N ALA A 527 -5.00 -0.96 23.60
CA ALA A 527 -5.23 0.01 24.67
C ALA A 527 -6.60 0.69 24.53
N THR A 528 -6.95 1.11 23.31
CA THR A 528 -8.26 1.71 23.00
C THR A 528 -9.39 0.71 23.24
N ALA A 529 -9.26 -0.53 22.78
CA ALA A 529 -10.26 -1.57 22.97
C ALA A 529 -10.55 -1.83 24.47
N ARG A 530 -9.51 -1.95 25.30
CA ARG A 530 -9.65 -2.09 26.77
C ARG A 530 -10.33 -0.87 27.41
N TRP A 531 -9.94 0.33 26.99
CA TRP A 531 -10.50 1.56 27.51
C TRP A 531 -12.00 1.69 27.19
N VAL A 532 -12.40 1.40 25.95
CA VAL A 532 -13.80 1.40 25.53
C VAL A 532 -14.59 0.29 26.24
N ALA A 533 -14.04 -0.92 26.32
CA ALA A 533 -14.71 -2.04 27.00
C ALA A 533 -15.05 -1.70 28.46
N LYS A 534 -14.12 -1.03 29.17
CA LYS A 534 -14.37 -0.51 30.52
C LYS A 534 -15.52 0.51 30.55
N LYS A 535 -15.58 1.42 29.57
CA LYS A 535 -16.67 2.42 29.47
C LYS A 535 -18.02 1.80 29.17
N LEU A 536 -18.05 0.74 28.37
CA LEU A 536 -19.26 -0.05 28.09
C LEU A 536 -19.64 -0.99 29.26
N GLY A 537 -18.90 -0.97 30.37
CA GLY A 537 -19.20 -1.79 31.55
C GLY A 537 -18.87 -3.28 31.41
N TRP A 538 -18.01 -3.66 30.46
CA TRP A 538 -17.61 -5.06 30.25
C TRP A 538 -16.70 -5.52 31.39
N LYS A 539 -17.24 -6.30 32.34
CA LYS A 539 -16.53 -6.75 33.55
C LYS A 539 -15.36 -7.70 33.27
N LYS A 540 -15.43 -8.48 32.18
CA LYS A 540 -14.40 -9.44 31.75
C LYS A 540 -14.15 -9.28 30.24
N PHE A 541 -13.28 -8.34 29.85
CA PHE A 541 -12.89 -8.17 28.46
C PHE A 541 -11.60 -8.95 28.17
N ASP A 542 -11.69 -9.96 27.31
CA ASP A 542 -10.53 -10.63 26.71
C ASP A 542 -10.20 -9.98 25.36
N LEU A 543 -8.96 -9.54 25.20
CA LEU A 543 -8.46 -8.98 23.95
C LEU A 543 -8.47 -10.01 22.81
N ASN A 544 -8.46 -11.32 23.10
CA ASN A 544 -8.60 -12.35 22.08
C ASN A 544 -9.95 -12.28 21.35
N ASN A 545 -10.99 -11.78 22.03
CA ASN A 545 -12.34 -11.65 21.47
C ASN A 545 -12.56 -10.32 20.73
N VAL A 546 -11.53 -9.49 20.57
CA VAL A 546 -11.66 -8.19 19.89
C VAL A 546 -11.88 -8.33 18.38
N ASN A 547 -11.53 -9.47 17.80
CA ASN A 547 -11.73 -9.75 16.37
C ASN A 547 -13.14 -10.28 16.07
N GLU A 548 -13.90 -10.68 17.10
CA GLU A 548 -15.31 -11.04 16.94
C GLU A 548 -16.08 -9.85 16.37
N ILE A 549 -16.80 -10.06 15.27
CA ILE A 549 -17.43 -9.00 14.46
C ILE A 549 -18.27 -8.06 15.35
N SER A 550 -19.17 -8.64 16.16
CA SER A 550 -20.04 -7.87 17.06
C SER A 550 -19.27 -7.06 18.10
N ASN A 551 -18.18 -7.61 18.64
CA ASN A 551 -17.36 -6.92 19.64
C ASN A 551 -16.56 -5.79 19.00
N ASN A 552 -15.91 -6.06 17.88
CA ASN A 552 -15.09 -5.07 17.19
C ASN A 552 -15.92 -3.87 16.74
N VAL A 553 -17.08 -4.12 16.13
CA VAL A 553 -18.00 -3.07 15.67
C VAL A 553 -18.58 -2.28 16.84
N ALA A 554 -18.93 -2.94 17.96
CA ALA A 554 -19.42 -2.24 19.14
C ALA A 554 -18.36 -1.32 19.75
N LEU A 555 -17.14 -1.83 19.98
CA LEU A 555 -16.04 -1.05 20.54
C LEU A 555 -15.61 0.09 19.59
N GLY A 556 -15.56 -0.19 18.29
CA GLY A 556 -15.08 0.76 17.28
C GLY A 556 -16.08 1.88 17.02
N SER A 557 -17.38 1.54 16.92
CA SER A 557 -18.44 2.54 16.78
C SER A 557 -18.52 3.43 18.02
N HIS A 558 -18.41 2.86 19.22
CA HIS A 558 -18.40 3.66 20.45
C HIS A 558 -17.19 4.61 20.50
N TYR A 559 -16.00 4.11 20.18
CA TYR A 559 -14.81 4.96 20.13
C TYR A 559 -14.96 6.10 19.12
N LEU A 560 -15.44 5.80 17.91
CA LEU A 560 -15.68 6.80 16.87
C LEU A 560 -16.70 7.85 17.35
N GLY A 561 -17.81 7.43 17.96
CA GLY A 561 -18.82 8.31 18.55
C GLY A 561 -18.25 9.23 19.62
N GLU A 562 -17.38 8.72 20.49
CA GLU A 562 -16.71 9.53 21.51
C GLU A 562 -15.73 10.55 20.91
N VAL A 563 -14.93 10.14 19.93
CA VAL A 563 -13.99 11.04 19.23
C VAL A 563 -14.76 12.13 18.49
N TRP A 564 -15.85 11.76 17.81
CA TRP A 564 -16.73 12.66 17.08
C TRP A 564 -17.32 13.74 17.98
N LYS A 565 -17.95 13.35 19.10
CA LYS A 565 -18.49 14.30 20.09
C LYS A 565 -17.41 15.22 20.66
N LYS A 566 -16.21 14.71 20.97
CA LYS A 566 -15.08 15.50 21.51
C LYS A 566 -14.44 16.49 20.52
N LEU A 567 -14.71 16.32 19.24
CA LEU A 567 -14.17 17.14 18.16
C LEU A 567 -15.28 17.94 17.46
N GLY A 568 -16.33 18.30 18.21
CA GLY A 568 -17.38 19.20 17.76
C GLY A 568 -18.23 18.62 16.64
N SER A 569 -18.42 17.31 16.61
CA SER A 569 -19.24 16.62 15.60
C SER A 569 -18.76 16.78 14.15
N SER A 570 -17.48 17.15 13.93
CA SER A 570 -16.87 17.12 12.60
C SER A 570 -16.42 15.70 12.23
N GLN A 571 -17.00 15.10 11.19
CA GLN A 571 -16.58 13.78 10.68
C GLN A 571 -15.11 13.79 10.22
N VAL A 572 -14.64 14.91 9.65
CA VAL A 572 -13.25 15.09 9.21
C VAL A 572 -12.26 15.07 10.38
N LEU A 573 -12.53 15.87 11.42
CA LEU A 573 -11.69 15.85 12.63
C LEU A 573 -11.75 14.49 13.30
N ALA A 574 -12.92 13.86 13.36
CA ALA A 574 -13.10 12.56 13.97
C ALA A 574 -12.36 11.45 13.23
N SER A 575 -12.41 11.41 11.90
CA SER A 575 -11.63 10.47 11.10
C SER A 575 -10.12 10.70 11.24
N ALA A 576 -9.66 11.96 11.27
CA ALA A 576 -8.26 12.27 11.56
C ALA A 576 -7.86 11.82 12.98
N GLY A 577 -8.74 12.03 13.95
CA GLY A 577 -8.54 11.69 15.36
C GLY A 577 -8.61 10.18 15.63
N TYR A 578 -9.40 9.44 14.86
CA TYR A 578 -9.47 7.99 14.92
C TYR A 578 -8.12 7.37 14.52
N ASN A 579 -7.54 7.83 13.41
CA ASN A 579 -6.27 7.31 12.88
C ASN A 579 -5.02 7.86 13.61
N ALA A 580 -4.96 9.17 13.92
CA ALA A 580 -3.75 9.80 14.47
C ALA A 580 -3.84 10.18 15.96
N GLY A 581 -5.02 10.01 16.57
CA GLY A 581 -5.34 10.45 17.93
C GLY A 581 -6.04 11.82 17.95
N PRO A 582 -7.07 12.03 18.81
CA PRO A 582 -7.85 13.27 18.85
C PRO A 582 -7.03 14.53 19.13
N GLY A 583 -5.97 14.41 19.94
CA GLY A 583 -5.07 15.52 20.26
C GLY A 583 -4.34 16.05 19.03
N ARG A 584 -3.93 15.18 18.10
CA ARG A 584 -3.28 15.59 16.85
C ARG A 584 -4.27 16.26 15.91
N ALA A 585 -5.44 15.68 15.72
CA ALA A 585 -6.50 16.28 14.91
C ALA A 585 -6.84 17.71 15.38
N ARG A 586 -6.96 17.90 16.71
CA ARG A 586 -7.15 19.23 17.31
C ARG A 586 -5.96 20.17 17.09
N ALA A 587 -4.74 19.66 17.23
CA ALA A 587 -3.52 20.44 17.04
C ALA A 587 -3.34 20.94 15.60
N TRP A 588 -3.93 20.25 14.61
CA TRP A 588 -3.86 20.62 13.19
C TRP A 588 -4.90 21.65 12.76
N GLN A 589 -5.88 21.97 13.62
CA GLN A 589 -6.81 23.08 13.39
C GLN A 589 -6.05 24.41 13.25
N ALA A 590 -6.66 25.38 12.59
CA ALA A 590 -6.16 26.75 12.55
C ALA A 590 -6.82 27.59 13.65
N ASP A 591 -6.28 28.77 13.94
CA ASP A 591 -6.88 29.73 14.88
C ASP A 591 -8.10 30.45 14.29
N ARG A 592 -8.38 30.22 13.01
CA ARG A 592 -9.58 30.65 12.28
C ARG A 592 -10.32 29.42 11.71
N PRO A 593 -11.63 29.53 11.42
CA PRO A 593 -12.32 28.51 10.64
C PRO A 593 -11.58 28.22 9.33
N LEU A 594 -11.51 26.96 8.95
CA LEU A 594 -10.75 26.50 7.77
C LEU A 594 -11.63 25.58 6.94
N GLU A 595 -11.67 25.79 5.62
CA GLU A 595 -12.31 24.85 4.70
C GLU A 595 -11.79 23.43 4.96
N ALA A 596 -12.67 22.45 5.09
CA ALA A 596 -12.25 21.11 5.46
C ALA A 596 -11.33 20.44 4.43
N ALA A 597 -11.50 20.70 3.14
CA ALA A 597 -10.57 20.18 2.13
C ALA A 597 -9.15 20.75 2.31
N VAL A 598 -9.02 22.02 2.71
CA VAL A 598 -7.72 22.62 3.05
C VAL A 598 -7.16 22.00 4.33
N TYR A 599 -7.97 21.82 5.38
CA TYR A 599 -7.54 21.11 6.58
C TYR A 599 -6.99 19.71 6.24
N ILE A 600 -7.75 18.94 5.47
CA ILE A 600 -7.39 17.58 5.05
C ILE A 600 -6.06 17.59 4.31
N GLU A 601 -5.91 18.44 3.29
CA GLU A 601 -4.70 18.46 2.47
C GLU A 601 -3.46 18.97 3.25
N ASN A 602 -3.68 19.68 4.36
CA ASN A 602 -2.63 20.12 5.28
C ASN A 602 -2.35 19.16 6.45
N ILE A 603 -3.03 18.02 6.59
CA ILE A 603 -2.68 17.01 7.62
C ILE A 603 -1.21 16.57 7.41
N PRO A 604 -0.31 16.74 8.40
CA PRO A 604 1.12 16.43 8.25
C PRO A 604 1.45 14.96 7.96
N PHE A 605 0.66 14.05 8.52
CA PHE A 605 0.87 12.62 8.32
C PHE A 605 0.24 12.21 7.00
N THR A 606 1.06 11.78 6.04
CA THR A 606 0.59 11.34 4.73
C THR A 606 -0.44 10.21 4.83
N GLU A 607 -0.20 9.25 5.71
CA GLU A 607 -1.16 8.17 6.00
C GLU A 607 -2.52 8.72 6.42
N THR A 608 -2.56 9.61 7.43
CA THR A 608 -3.80 10.19 7.94
C THR A 608 -4.48 11.10 6.91
N ARG A 609 -3.71 11.87 6.13
CA ARG A 609 -4.24 12.72 5.05
C ARG A 609 -4.97 11.89 4.00
N ASP A 610 -4.34 10.82 3.53
CA ASP A 610 -4.94 9.93 2.53
C ASP A 610 -6.08 9.10 3.12
N TYR A 611 -5.97 8.70 4.39
CA TYR A 611 -7.02 8.02 5.13
C TYR A 611 -8.30 8.85 5.18
N VAL A 612 -8.24 10.12 5.59
CA VAL A 612 -9.43 10.97 5.72
C VAL A 612 -10.10 11.18 4.36
N LYS A 613 -9.33 11.46 3.30
CA LYS A 613 -9.87 11.56 1.92
C LYS A 613 -10.61 10.28 1.52
N LYS A 614 -10.01 9.12 1.76
CA LYS A 614 -10.61 7.81 1.41
C LYS A 614 -11.84 7.51 2.25
N VAL A 615 -11.84 7.76 3.56
CA VAL A 615 -13.01 7.53 4.42
C VAL A 615 -14.18 8.40 3.98
N MET A 616 -13.95 9.69 3.73
CA MET A 616 -15.01 10.61 3.28
C MET A 616 -15.53 10.23 1.89
N ALA A 617 -14.64 9.89 0.94
CA ALA A 617 -15.06 9.42 -0.38
C ALA A 617 -15.85 8.10 -0.29
N ASN A 618 -15.37 7.12 0.48
CA ASN A 618 -16.09 5.86 0.70
C ASN A 618 -17.48 6.11 1.31
N ALA A 619 -17.59 7.01 2.29
CA ALA A 619 -18.85 7.35 2.92
C ALA A 619 -19.89 7.88 1.93
N MET A 620 -19.45 8.63 0.91
CA MET A 620 -20.34 9.07 -0.18
C MET A 620 -20.86 7.91 -1.02
N HIS A 621 -20.02 6.92 -1.31
CA HIS A 621 -20.44 5.74 -2.07
C HIS A 621 -21.34 4.79 -1.27
N TYR A 622 -21.22 4.77 0.05
CA TYR A 622 -22.13 4.00 0.92
C TYR A 622 -23.44 4.72 1.24
N ALA A 623 -23.50 6.05 1.11
CA ALA A 623 -24.67 6.84 1.49
C ALA A 623 -26.00 6.35 0.86
N PRO A 624 -26.02 5.90 -0.41
CA PRO A 624 -27.23 5.38 -1.02
C PRO A 624 -27.81 4.13 -0.36
N ASP A 625 -26.96 3.23 0.13
CA ASP A 625 -27.42 1.99 0.76
C ASP A 625 -28.16 2.24 2.06
N PHE A 626 -27.94 3.40 2.70
CA PHE A 626 -28.50 3.77 4.00
C PHE A 626 -29.50 4.93 3.93
N GLY A 627 -30.01 5.26 2.74
CA GLY A 627 -31.02 6.30 2.54
C GLY A 627 -30.49 7.73 2.73
N SER A 628 -29.18 7.93 2.79
CA SER A 628 -28.52 9.24 3.00
C SER A 628 -28.20 9.98 1.70
N ASN A 629 -29.04 9.77 0.66
CA ASN A 629 -28.82 10.20 -0.73
C ASN A 629 -28.66 11.72 -0.95
N SER A 630 -28.92 12.56 0.05
CA SER A 630 -29.00 14.01 -0.12
C SER A 630 -27.78 14.81 0.37
N THR A 631 -26.84 14.20 1.10
CA THR A 631 -25.69 14.96 1.65
C THR A 631 -24.53 14.96 0.67
N SER A 632 -24.21 16.12 0.08
CA SER A 632 -23.00 16.31 -0.73
C SER A 632 -21.72 16.08 0.10
N LEU A 633 -20.63 15.69 -0.55
CA LEU A 633 -19.31 15.56 0.08
C LEU A 633 -18.89 16.87 0.74
N LYS A 634 -19.09 18.02 0.09
CA LYS A 634 -18.85 19.34 0.69
C LYS A 634 -19.67 19.58 1.95
N ALA A 635 -20.96 19.24 1.95
CA ALA A 635 -21.79 19.38 3.15
C ALA A 635 -21.30 18.43 4.26
N ARG A 636 -20.95 17.19 3.90
CA ARG A 636 -20.40 16.17 4.83
C ARG A 636 -19.09 16.63 5.50
N ILE A 637 -18.16 17.19 4.72
CA ILE A 637 -16.86 17.62 5.26
C ILE A 637 -16.93 19.00 5.94
N GLY A 638 -17.80 19.88 5.43
CA GLY A 638 -18.09 21.19 6.00
C GLY A 638 -16.88 22.10 6.16
N THR A 639 -16.94 22.93 7.20
CA THR A 639 -15.85 23.80 7.64
C THR A 639 -15.30 23.29 8.97
N ILE A 640 -13.99 23.26 9.11
CA ILE A 640 -13.34 22.94 10.38
C ILE A 640 -13.35 24.19 11.27
N PRO A 641 -13.87 24.11 12.51
CA PRO A 641 -13.89 25.25 13.42
C PRO A 641 -12.47 25.70 13.79
N ALA A 642 -12.36 26.95 14.24
CA ALA A 642 -11.15 27.45 14.88
C ALA A 642 -10.78 26.60 16.11
N LYS A 643 -9.49 26.55 16.44
CA LYS A 643 -8.99 25.86 17.62
C LYS A 643 -9.67 26.40 18.89
N GLY A 644 -10.27 25.51 19.67
CA GLY A 644 -11.03 25.88 20.88
C GLY A 644 -12.44 26.42 20.63
N GLY A 645 -12.85 26.61 19.38
CA GLY A 645 -14.22 26.98 19.05
C GLY A 645 -15.18 25.80 19.26
N SER A 646 -16.34 26.07 19.88
CA SER A 646 -17.49 25.17 19.79
C SER A 646 -18.01 25.17 18.36
N VAL A 647 -18.32 23.99 17.81
CA VAL A 647 -19.02 23.90 16.53
C VAL A 647 -20.46 24.31 16.80
N ASN A 648 -20.94 25.32 16.07
CA ASN A 648 -22.36 25.64 16.06
C ASN A 648 -23.11 24.40 15.57
N ASN A 649 -23.97 23.86 16.42
CA ASN A 649 -25.00 22.91 16.03
C ASN A 649 -25.88 23.63 15.00
N LEU A 650 -25.62 23.45 13.72
CA LEU A 650 -26.63 23.71 12.71
C LEU A 650 -27.38 22.39 12.46
N PRO A 651 -28.72 22.45 12.43
CA PRO A 651 -29.63 21.31 12.51
C PRO A 651 -29.48 20.29 11.39
#